data_AF-A0A522K354-F1
#
_entry.id   AF-A0A522K354-F1
#
_cell.length_a   1.000
_cell.length_b   1.000
_cell.length_c   1.000
_cell.angle_alpha   90.00
_cell.angle_beta   90.00
_cell.angle_gamma   90.00
#
_symmetry.space_group_name_H-M   'P 1'
#
loop_
_entity.id
_entity.type
_entity.pdbx_description
1 polymer ?
#
loop_
_entity_poly.entity_id
_entity_poly.type
_entity_poly.pdbx_seq_one_letter_code
_entity_poly.pdbx_strand_id
1 'polypeptide(L)'
;MLWLVLLSAASAASCPGAAHALQFGDNVTNLPAGVVDRPYAHSLRATGGTPPYTFHAKSLPPGLSLSASGRLSGNPGPLPLIARFTASVSDHRGCIIHKPFRLVIVAAWRPATKSRPVPRPKPAPKPEPPPKPLATMTPEEILAKPPATAPSMDTYMLTPAIFKDKAVLAELKQMSVNVAPATSTTPAYDPGVIEVDAPASAATVAGGDNAGAEDAAGNDVAGDVATPDADASADAPLFVDTQAQFKRLLQPLIGVEYPGHDLFAAALDTRLCRFSAGLVAAAAHAQGVPLPKGDGDHCPPDWATAAQGDGAQDDKVAWQNVPLALMSPDMRDLLIAKARQNHPLGEPVSPTWDGRGCGCVGKLSGKVYGFYPFWRSGSKPQPLDFGLFSRISLFALWYHPNGDLVVPHWDTPQQVAFILMAHRHRTQLDYTLYRNDWTFLGKQSSTAETQMVAHLATQAADLIDTPLPGLVAHIHAWLPGFAKVERMGDGLTFFPDQVPAAGSSLRAPFKRYVDVQIRALIAELRHRPRHYVLNIVLRDSDLQGSDSAWSIDQLYDYVRAAEAPTVQNEHIVVGSARYQSNTNLTLHYLVLLTDPTAQSKRKLRILLAQDDQLNDDDRRVLLRKLIPVVSSGDASSGEVADQLAYFADNFGGVGFWATPDRSQPVGQAIATRIRASFLSKVPEAEQFDAWVCTHRWLLRFAFESLLLLWLIAFALYRTNCRFRKLPYQLGLLAGAVAVVLLGALLLAGDPGLEGLREGNALLGLLLFALIATIAYHILKPRVEKP
;
A
#
# COMPACT_ATOMS: atom_id res chain seq x y z
N MET A 1 12.50 -20.74 41.27
CA MET A 1 13.78 -21.47 41.34
C MET A 1 13.92 -22.32 40.10
N LEU A 2 15.06 -22.13 39.42
CA LEU A 2 15.63 -22.72 38.22
C LEU A 2 14.88 -23.75 37.35
N TRP A 3 14.93 -23.43 36.06
CA TRP A 3 14.76 -24.25 34.87
C TRP A 3 15.70 -25.47 34.82
N LEU A 4 15.21 -26.58 34.23
CA LEU A 4 16.05 -27.50 33.46
C LEU A 4 15.26 -27.99 32.24
N VAL A 5 15.83 -27.68 31.08
CA VAL A 5 15.30 -27.88 29.73
C VAL A 5 15.41 -29.36 29.32
N LEU A 6 14.29 -29.95 28.90
CA LEU A 6 14.27 -31.19 28.13
C LEU A 6 14.47 -30.85 26.65
N LEU A 7 15.69 -31.04 26.14
CA LEU A 7 15.96 -31.07 24.70
C LEU A 7 15.50 -32.44 24.16
N SER A 8 14.50 -32.45 23.28
CA SER A 8 14.15 -33.62 22.46
C SER A 8 15.20 -33.78 21.37
N ALA A 9 16.02 -34.83 21.47
CA ALA A 9 16.94 -35.23 20.43
C ALA A 9 16.17 -35.96 19.31
N ALA A 10 16.21 -35.41 18.10
CA ALA A 10 15.80 -36.11 16.88
C ALA A 10 16.64 -37.39 16.74
N SER A 11 15.98 -38.55 16.74
CA SER A 11 16.63 -39.85 16.54
C SER A 11 17.21 -39.92 15.13
N ALA A 12 18.54 -39.77 15.01
CA ALA A 12 19.27 -40.21 13.83
C ALA A 12 19.18 -41.74 13.76
N ALA A 13 18.53 -42.26 12.72
CA ALA A 13 18.51 -43.69 12.42
C ALA A 13 19.95 -44.17 12.20
N SER A 14 20.57 -44.68 13.26
CA SER A 14 21.92 -45.21 13.24
C SER A 14 21.83 -46.71 12.94
N CYS A 15 22.27 -47.10 11.74
CA CYS A 15 22.42 -48.50 11.37
C CYS A 15 23.55 -49.12 12.20
N PRO A 16 23.30 -50.19 12.99
CA PRO A 16 24.33 -50.76 13.86
C PRO A 16 25.47 -51.36 13.01
N GLY A 17 26.71 -50.93 13.29
CA GLY A 17 27.94 -51.53 12.75
C GLY A 17 28.63 -50.81 11.58
N ALA A 18 28.27 -49.57 11.22
CA ALA A 18 29.07 -48.74 10.30
C ALA A 18 30.01 -47.82 11.07
N ALA A 19 31.26 -47.66 10.61
CA ALA A 19 32.22 -46.73 11.22
C ALA A 19 31.76 -45.25 11.14
N HIS A 20 30.91 -44.92 10.16
CA HIS A 20 30.23 -43.63 9.99
C HIS A 20 28.81 -43.85 9.48
N ALA A 21 27.85 -43.03 9.91
CA ALA A 21 26.46 -43.09 9.43
C ALA A 21 26.41 -42.83 7.92
N LEU A 22 25.58 -43.60 7.21
CA LEU A 22 25.32 -43.38 5.78
C LEU A 22 24.73 -41.98 5.60
N GLN A 23 25.33 -41.17 4.72
CA GLN A 23 24.88 -39.81 4.41
C GLN A 23 25.15 -39.45 2.95
N PHE A 24 24.43 -38.46 2.43
CA PHE A 24 24.79 -37.82 1.16
C PHE A 24 25.96 -36.87 1.40
N GLY A 25 26.95 -36.84 0.50
CA GLY A 25 28.14 -35.98 0.66
C GLY A 25 27.79 -34.48 0.76
N ASP A 26 28.59 -33.73 1.51
CA ASP A 26 28.27 -32.34 1.92
C ASP A 26 28.16 -31.34 0.76
N ASN A 27 28.77 -31.62 -0.40
CA ASN A 27 28.67 -30.80 -1.62
C ASN A 27 27.53 -31.21 -2.56
N VAL A 28 26.68 -32.16 -2.19
CA VAL A 28 25.68 -32.76 -3.09
C VAL A 28 24.30 -32.08 -2.97
N THR A 29 24.04 -31.31 -1.92
CA THR A 29 22.71 -30.68 -1.69
C THR A 29 22.41 -29.49 -2.58
N ASN A 30 23.44 -28.86 -3.16
CA ASN A 30 23.29 -27.72 -4.06
C ASN A 30 23.48 -28.17 -5.51
N LEU A 31 22.36 -28.56 -6.14
CA LEU A 31 22.37 -28.96 -7.54
C LEU A 31 22.54 -27.73 -8.45
N PRO A 32 23.43 -27.76 -9.46
CA PRO A 32 23.51 -26.73 -10.49
C PRO A 32 22.15 -26.56 -11.18
N ALA A 33 21.82 -25.34 -11.59
CA ALA A 33 20.58 -25.08 -12.31
C ALA A 33 20.56 -25.85 -13.66
N GLY A 34 19.43 -26.48 -13.96
CA GLY A 34 19.12 -27.05 -15.26
C GLY A 34 18.53 -26.00 -16.20
N VAL A 35 18.71 -26.18 -17.50
CA VAL A 35 18.11 -25.33 -18.53
C VAL A 35 17.11 -26.15 -19.33
N VAL A 36 15.90 -25.63 -19.58
CA VAL A 36 14.86 -26.33 -20.35
C VAL A 36 15.40 -26.79 -21.70
N ASP A 37 15.11 -28.05 -22.05
CA ASP A 37 15.53 -28.75 -23.29
C ASP A 37 17.05 -28.88 -23.51
N ARG A 38 17.90 -28.52 -22.52
CA ARG A 38 19.35 -28.72 -22.57
C ARG A 38 19.78 -29.96 -21.80
N PRO A 39 20.85 -30.65 -22.23
CA PRO A 39 21.37 -31.80 -21.49
C PRO A 39 21.88 -31.36 -20.12
N TYR A 40 21.39 -32.03 -19.09
CA TYR A 40 21.78 -31.89 -17.70
C TYR A 40 22.46 -33.17 -17.23
N ALA A 41 23.56 -33.05 -16.49
CA ALA A 41 24.26 -34.18 -15.88
C ALA A 41 24.91 -33.76 -14.55
N HIS A 42 24.55 -34.45 -13.47
CA HIS A 42 25.13 -34.24 -12.14
C HIS A 42 25.24 -35.58 -11.41
N SER A 43 26.24 -35.75 -10.54
CA SER A 43 26.47 -37.02 -9.83
C SER A 43 26.25 -36.86 -8.33
N LEU A 44 25.25 -37.56 -7.80
CA LEU A 44 25.04 -37.71 -6.36
C LEU A 44 26.09 -38.66 -5.80
N ARG A 45 26.65 -38.32 -4.63
CA ARG A 45 27.63 -39.14 -3.91
C ARG A 45 27.15 -39.42 -2.50
N ALA A 46 27.47 -40.59 -1.98
CA ALA A 46 27.22 -40.99 -0.60
C ALA A 46 28.55 -41.22 0.13
N THR A 47 28.58 -40.95 1.42
CA THR A 47 29.69 -41.18 2.34
C THR A 47 29.17 -41.89 3.60
N GLY A 48 30.05 -42.59 4.33
CA GLY A 48 29.64 -43.47 5.43
C GLY A 48 28.88 -44.72 4.97
N GLY A 49 28.43 -45.57 5.89
CA GLY A 49 27.82 -46.87 5.54
C GLY A 49 28.82 -47.88 4.95
N THR A 50 28.32 -48.94 4.31
CA THR A 50 29.16 -49.98 3.66
C THR A 50 28.91 -50.03 2.14
N PRO A 51 29.88 -49.67 1.29
CA PRO A 51 29.73 -49.77 -0.16
C PRO A 51 29.58 -51.24 -0.61
N PRO A 52 28.98 -51.51 -1.78
CA PRO A 52 28.50 -50.57 -2.80
C PRO A 52 27.22 -49.81 -2.43
N TYR A 53 27.07 -48.60 -2.97
CA TYR A 53 25.87 -47.76 -2.80
C TYR A 53 24.96 -47.85 -4.03
N THR A 54 23.65 -47.92 -3.79
CA THR A 54 22.63 -47.90 -4.86
C THR A 54 21.67 -46.74 -4.65
N PHE A 55 21.52 -45.90 -5.67
CA PHE A 55 20.69 -44.69 -5.64
C PHE A 55 19.33 -44.89 -6.32
N HIS A 56 18.30 -44.28 -5.75
CA HIS A 56 16.95 -44.19 -6.30
C HIS A 56 16.39 -42.78 -6.10
N ALA A 57 15.43 -42.37 -6.93
CA ALA A 57 14.72 -41.10 -6.75
C ALA A 57 13.23 -41.25 -6.99
N LYS A 58 12.44 -40.43 -6.29
CA LYS A 58 11.01 -40.27 -6.47
C LYS A 58 10.70 -38.82 -6.85
N SER A 59 9.70 -38.64 -7.72
CA SER A 59 9.23 -37.32 -8.17
C SER A 59 10.28 -36.49 -8.88
N LEU A 60 11.11 -37.13 -9.73
CA LEU A 60 12.06 -36.40 -10.58
C LEU A 60 11.33 -35.48 -11.57
N PRO A 61 11.92 -34.32 -11.93
CA PRO A 61 11.39 -33.47 -12.98
C PRO A 61 11.27 -34.25 -14.30
N PRO A 62 10.23 -34.02 -15.12
CA PRO A 62 10.09 -34.64 -16.43
C PRO A 62 11.35 -34.44 -17.28
N GLY A 63 11.74 -35.51 -17.95
CA GLY A 63 12.95 -35.53 -18.78
C GLY A 63 14.26 -35.74 -18.02
N LEU A 64 14.24 -35.89 -16.69
CA LEU A 64 15.40 -36.31 -15.89
C LEU A 64 15.24 -37.75 -15.36
N SER A 65 16.37 -38.44 -15.24
CA SER A 65 16.49 -39.80 -14.69
C SER A 65 17.69 -39.91 -13.77
N LEU A 66 17.60 -40.73 -12.72
CA LEU A 66 18.72 -41.04 -11.81
C LEU A 66 19.15 -42.49 -12.00
N SER A 67 20.42 -42.71 -12.33
CA SER A 67 20.99 -44.05 -12.42
C SER A 67 21.25 -44.65 -11.03
N ALA A 68 21.31 -45.99 -10.96
CA ALA A 68 21.67 -46.72 -9.75
C ALA A 68 23.06 -46.33 -9.19
N SER A 69 23.96 -45.83 -10.04
CA SER A 69 25.28 -45.33 -9.68
C SER A 69 25.30 -43.88 -9.20
N GLY A 70 24.13 -43.23 -9.08
CA GLY A 70 23.99 -41.86 -8.59
C GLY A 70 24.08 -40.77 -9.66
N ARG A 71 24.07 -41.09 -10.96
CA ARG A 71 24.14 -40.08 -12.04
C ARG A 71 22.72 -39.59 -12.39
N LEU A 72 22.44 -38.33 -12.07
CA LEU A 72 21.25 -37.61 -12.46
C LEU A 72 21.46 -37.00 -13.85
N SER A 73 20.70 -37.42 -14.86
CA SER A 73 20.86 -36.92 -16.23
C SER A 73 19.58 -36.91 -17.05
N GLY A 74 19.56 -36.05 -18.08
CA GLY A 74 18.48 -35.94 -19.07
C GLY A 74 18.29 -34.50 -19.55
N ASN A 75 17.13 -34.20 -20.15
CA ASN A 75 16.78 -32.86 -20.63
C ASN A 75 15.58 -32.37 -19.81
N PRO A 76 15.74 -31.39 -18.90
CA PRO A 76 14.64 -30.90 -18.08
C PRO A 76 13.47 -30.34 -18.91
N GLY A 77 12.26 -30.82 -18.65
CA GLY A 77 11.02 -30.32 -19.26
C GLY A 77 10.43 -29.08 -18.56
N PRO A 78 9.38 -28.45 -19.13
CA PRO A 78 8.74 -27.24 -18.60
C PRO A 78 7.84 -27.58 -17.40
N LEU A 79 8.45 -27.68 -16.21
CA LEU A 79 7.79 -27.78 -14.90
C LEU A 79 8.40 -26.70 -13.98
N PRO A 80 7.89 -26.44 -12.75
CA PRO A 80 8.11 -25.15 -12.10
C PRO A 80 9.61 -24.82 -11.94
N LEU A 81 9.92 -23.51 -11.97
CA LEU A 81 11.28 -22.94 -11.86
C LEU A 81 12.11 -23.57 -10.73
N ILE A 82 11.44 -24.08 -9.70
CA ILE A 82 12.02 -24.88 -8.63
C ILE A 82 11.30 -26.23 -8.57
N ALA A 83 12.01 -27.31 -8.87
CA ALA A 83 11.51 -28.66 -8.74
C ALA A 83 12.10 -29.36 -7.50
N ARG A 84 11.24 -30.01 -6.71
CA ARG A 84 11.63 -30.77 -5.51
C ARG A 84 11.49 -32.27 -5.80
N PHE A 85 12.54 -33.03 -5.53
CA PHE A 85 12.52 -34.50 -5.64
C PHE A 85 13.24 -35.12 -4.45
N THR A 86 12.90 -36.35 -4.10
CA THR A 86 13.56 -37.07 -2.98
C THR A 86 14.46 -38.13 -3.57
N ALA A 87 15.77 -38.05 -3.30
CA ALA A 87 16.69 -39.13 -3.61
C ALA A 87 16.93 -39.99 -2.36
N SER A 88 17.07 -41.28 -2.58
CA SER A 88 17.45 -42.24 -1.54
C SER A 88 18.70 -42.99 -1.95
N VAL A 89 19.58 -43.23 -0.98
CA VAL A 89 20.73 -44.11 -1.17
C VAL A 89 20.63 -45.27 -0.20
N SER A 90 20.89 -46.46 -0.72
CA SER A 90 20.99 -47.71 0.02
C SER A 90 22.43 -48.21 0.01
N ASP A 91 22.88 -48.74 1.14
CA ASP A 91 24.18 -49.41 1.23
C ASP A 91 24.05 -50.94 1.12
N HIS A 92 25.16 -51.66 1.09
CA HIS A 92 25.15 -53.12 0.94
C HIS A 92 24.48 -53.86 2.10
N ARG A 93 24.37 -53.23 3.28
CA ARG A 93 23.73 -53.81 4.46
C ARG A 93 22.24 -53.46 4.55
N GLY A 94 21.68 -52.82 3.53
CA GLY A 94 20.26 -52.48 3.46
C GLY A 94 19.90 -51.22 4.25
N CYS A 95 20.87 -50.43 4.68
CA CYS A 95 20.64 -49.13 5.31
C CYS A 95 20.19 -48.13 4.24
N ILE A 96 19.05 -47.48 4.41
CA ILE A 96 18.49 -46.53 3.44
C ILE A 96 18.32 -45.17 4.10
N ILE A 97 18.81 -44.12 3.45
CA ILE A 97 18.53 -42.73 3.81
C ILE A 97 17.77 -42.04 2.68
N HIS A 98 16.87 -41.14 3.05
CA HIS A 98 16.12 -40.29 2.12
C HIS A 98 16.54 -38.84 2.34
N LYS A 99 16.77 -38.10 1.25
CA LYS A 99 17.07 -36.67 1.32
C LYS A 99 16.29 -35.92 0.24
N PRO A 100 15.58 -34.83 0.60
CA PRO A 100 14.97 -33.96 -0.39
C PRO A 100 16.04 -33.12 -1.09
N PHE A 101 15.89 -32.95 -2.40
CA PHE A 101 16.73 -32.12 -3.25
C PHE A 101 15.90 -31.05 -3.95
N ARG A 102 16.52 -29.90 -4.17
CA ARG A 102 15.96 -28.77 -4.92
C ARG A 102 16.77 -28.60 -6.20
N LEU A 103 16.10 -28.61 -7.35
CA LEU A 103 16.69 -28.30 -8.65
C LEU A 103 16.02 -27.06 -9.24
N VAL A 104 16.80 -26.03 -9.56
CA VAL A 104 16.31 -24.84 -10.28
C VAL A 104 16.32 -25.13 -11.78
N ILE A 105 15.21 -24.95 -12.49
CA ILE A 105 15.09 -25.15 -13.94
C ILE A 105 14.79 -23.81 -14.61
N VAL A 106 15.78 -23.22 -15.28
CA VAL A 106 15.64 -21.92 -15.97
C VAL A 106 15.31 -22.10 -17.44
N ALA A 107 14.62 -21.12 -18.03
CA ALA A 107 14.35 -21.10 -19.47
C ALA A 107 15.66 -20.97 -20.27
N ALA A 108 15.72 -21.60 -21.44
CA ALA A 108 16.86 -21.44 -22.35
C ALA A 108 16.99 -19.97 -22.78
N TRP A 109 18.12 -19.35 -22.42
CA TRP A 109 18.45 -18.00 -22.87
C TRP A 109 18.51 -17.98 -24.40
N ARG A 110 17.57 -17.28 -25.03
CA ARG A 110 17.63 -16.91 -26.44
C ARG A 110 18.33 -15.55 -26.53
N PRO A 111 19.59 -15.47 -27.00
CA PRO A 111 20.17 -14.16 -27.31
C PRO A 111 19.30 -13.48 -28.36
N ALA A 112 18.97 -12.21 -28.12
CA ALA A 112 18.34 -11.36 -29.12
C ALA A 112 19.21 -11.38 -30.38
N THR A 113 18.70 -11.93 -31.48
CA THR A 113 19.31 -11.77 -32.79
C THR A 113 19.46 -10.27 -33.04
N LYS A 114 20.69 -9.82 -33.30
CA LYS A 114 21.04 -8.42 -33.58
C LYS A 114 19.99 -7.81 -34.51
N SER A 115 19.23 -6.84 -34.02
CA SER A 115 18.30 -6.07 -34.82
C SER A 115 19.09 -5.35 -35.92
N ARG A 116 18.70 -5.61 -37.17
CA ARG A 116 19.18 -4.87 -38.33
C ARG A 116 18.75 -3.40 -38.19
N PRO A 117 19.55 -2.40 -38.59
CA PRO A 117 19.10 -1.01 -38.59
C PRO A 117 17.84 -0.87 -39.45
N VAL A 118 16.83 -0.21 -38.89
CA VAL A 118 15.57 0.11 -39.55
C VAL A 118 15.86 1.07 -40.72
N PRO A 119 15.47 0.76 -41.98
CA PRO A 119 15.55 1.72 -43.07
C PRO A 119 14.41 2.75 -42.94
N ARG A 120 14.67 3.97 -43.43
CA ARG A 120 13.70 5.09 -43.51
C ARG A 120 12.33 4.66 -44.06
N PRO A 121 11.23 5.27 -43.59
CA PRO A 121 9.87 4.84 -43.92
C PRO A 121 9.59 4.99 -45.42
N LYS A 122 9.10 3.91 -46.04
CA LYS A 122 8.46 3.95 -47.37
C LYS A 122 7.02 4.48 -47.25
N PRO A 123 6.47 5.10 -48.31
CA PRO A 123 5.08 5.54 -48.33
C PRO A 123 4.12 4.35 -48.16
N ALA A 124 2.98 4.60 -47.51
CA ALA A 124 1.99 3.59 -47.11
C ALA A 124 1.53 2.68 -48.27
N PRO A 125 1.32 1.37 -48.02
CA PRO A 125 0.65 0.49 -48.97
C PRO A 125 -0.84 0.85 -49.08
N LYS A 126 -1.40 0.60 -50.28
CA LYS A 126 -2.81 0.78 -50.63
C LYS A 126 -3.72 0.04 -49.62
N PRO A 127 -4.84 0.62 -49.17
CA PRO A 127 -5.71 0.01 -48.16
C PRO A 127 -6.21 -1.37 -48.61
N GLU A 128 -6.10 -2.33 -47.71
CA GLU A 128 -6.71 -3.65 -47.83
C GLU A 128 -8.25 -3.51 -47.79
N PRO A 129 -9.03 -4.38 -48.49
CA PRO A 129 -10.47 -4.22 -48.59
C PRO A 129 -11.14 -4.27 -47.21
N PRO A 130 -12.28 -3.58 -47.03
CA PRO A 130 -12.97 -3.57 -45.75
C PRO A 130 -13.35 -4.98 -45.29
N PRO A 131 -13.40 -5.22 -43.97
CA PRO A 131 -13.80 -6.50 -43.41
C PRO A 131 -15.19 -6.91 -43.93
N LYS A 132 -15.39 -8.22 -44.09
CA LYS A 132 -16.66 -8.79 -44.55
C LYS A 132 -17.83 -8.24 -43.72
N PRO A 133 -18.98 -7.91 -44.34
CA PRO A 133 -20.16 -7.44 -43.62
C PRO A 133 -20.60 -8.44 -42.56
N LEU A 134 -21.14 -7.91 -41.45
CA LEU A 134 -21.73 -8.64 -40.30
C LEU A 134 -22.68 -9.80 -40.67
N ALA A 135 -23.17 -9.85 -41.91
CA ALA A 135 -24.05 -10.90 -42.43
C ALA A 135 -23.37 -12.25 -42.71
N THR A 136 -22.05 -12.40 -42.47
CA THR A 136 -21.31 -13.66 -42.74
C THR A 136 -20.61 -14.28 -41.53
N MET A 137 -20.82 -13.74 -40.33
CA MET A 137 -20.36 -14.39 -39.09
C MET A 137 -21.39 -15.42 -38.63
N THR A 138 -20.91 -16.57 -38.15
CA THR A 138 -21.82 -17.57 -37.59
C THR A 138 -22.50 -17.01 -36.33
N PRO A 139 -23.78 -17.35 -36.07
CA PRO A 139 -24.49 -16.85 -34.90
C PRO A 139 -23.81 -17.16 -33.55
N GLU A 140 -22.92 -18.16 -33.50
CA GLU A 140 -22.14 -18.50 -32.29
C GLU A 140 -20.97 -17.53 -32.04
N GLU A 141 -20.36 -16.94 -33.08
CA GLU A 141 -19.26 -15.97 -32.94
C GLU A 141 -19.75 -14.55 -32.64
N ILE A 142 -20.95 -14.16 -33.09
CA ILE A 142 -21.59 -12.89 -32.71
C ILE A 142 -22.14 -12.95 -31.28
N LEU A 143 -22.44 -14.16 -30.77
CA LEU A 143 -23.09 -14.36 -29.48
C LEU A 143 -22.18 -14.98 -28.40
N ALA A 144 -20.88 -14.67 -28.43
CA ALA A 144 -20.13 -14.62 -27.18
C ALA A 144 -20.60 -13.38 -26.40
N LYS A 145 -21.81 -13.50 -25.86
CA LYS A 145 -22.49 -12.49 -25.03
C LYS A 145 -21.46 -11.94 -24.03
N PRO A 146 -21.15 -10.63 -24.03
CA PRO A 146 -20.37 -10.04 -22.96
C PRO A 146 -21.01 -10.45 -21.62
N PRO A 147 -20.23 -10.76 -20.57
CA PRO A 147 -20.77 -11.27 -19.33
C PRO A 147 -21.96 -10.42 -18.88
N ALA A 148 -23.05 -11.09 -18.50
CA ALA A 148 -24.39 -10.52 -18.34
C ALA A 148 -24.53 -9.46 -17.23
N THR A 149 -23.43 -9.02 -16.63
CA THR A 149 -23.35 -8.01 -15.58
C THR A 149 -22.20 -7.08 -15.91
N ALA A 150 -22.50 -5.78 -16.05
CA ALA A 150 -21.48 -4.75 -16.19
C ALA A 150 -20.49 -4.84 -15.01
N PRO A 151 -19.18 -4.62 -15.25
CA PRO A 151 -18.21 -4.65 -14.18
C PRO A 151 -18.57 -3.58 -13.15
N SER A 152 -18.63 -3.97 -11.88
CA SER A 152 -18.95 -3.06 -10.79
C SER A 152 -18.16 -3.42 -9.53
N MET A 153 -18.02 -2.43 -8.66
CA MET A 153 -17.47 -2.58 -7.31
C MET A 153 -18.52 -2.13 -6.31
N ASP A 154 -18.64 -2.89 -5.22
CA ASP A 154 -19.44 -2.47 -4.08
C ASP A 154 -18.53 -1.79 -3.05
N THR A 155 -18.89 -0.59 -2.63
CA THR A 155 -18.34 0.04 -1.42
C THR A 155 -19.41 0.11 -0.34
N TYR A 156 -18.99 0.41 0.89
CA TYR A 156 -19.88 0.43 2.05
C TYR A 156 -19.73 1.75 2.79
N MET A 157 -20.82 2.52 2.88
CA MET A 157 -20.87 3.78 3.60
C MET A 157 -22.28 4.04 4.14
N LEU A 158 -22.39 4.29 5.44
CA LEU A 158 -23.62 4.74 6.07
C LEU A 158 -23.82 6.24 5.83
N THR A 159 -25.08 6.64 5.62
CA THR A 159 -25.46 8.05 5.48
C THR A 159 -26.37 8.46 6.63
N PRO A 160 -26.52 9.77 6.93
CA PRO A 160 -27.44 10.24 7.97
C PRO A 160 -28.90 9.81 7.77
N ALA A 161 -29.27 9.38 6.55
CA ALA A 161 -30.60 8.86 6.25
C ALA A 161 -30.92 7.55 6.98
N ILE A 162 -29.91 6.79 7.42
CA ILE A 162 -30.10 5.51 8.13
C ILE A 162 -30.97 5.66 9.38
N PHE A 163 -30.86 6.80 10.07
CA PHE A 163 -31.64 7.09 11.28
C PHE A 163 -33.13 7.37 11.03
N LYS A 164 -33.52 7.48 9.76
CA LYS A 164 -34.91 7.69 9.32
C LYS A 164 -35.44 6.53 8.47
N ASP A 165 -34.64 5.49 8.24
CA ASP A 165 -35.03 4.34 7.43
C ASP A 165 -36.11 3.52 8.15
N LYS A 166 -37.19 3.20 7.44
CA LYS A 166 -38.35 2.51 8.03
C LYS A 166 -38.02 1.10 8.51
N ALA A 167 -37.17 0.36 7.80
CA ALA A 167 -36.80 -1.00 8.17
C ALA A 167 -35.89 -0.98 9.41
N VAL A 168 -34.91 -0.06 9.45
CA VAL A 168 -34.03 0.11 10.61
C VAL A 168 -34.84 0.53 11.84
N LEU A 169 -35.79 1.46 11.70
CA LEU A 169 -36.65 1.87 12.81
C LEU A 169 -37.62 0.77 13.26
N ALA A 170 -38.05 -0.12 12.36
CA ALA A 170 -38.88 -1.27 12.72
C ALA A 170 -38.08 -2.31 13.52
N GLU A 171 -36.88 -2.63 13.07
CA GLU A 171 -35.96 -3.55 13.76
C GLU A 171 -35.56 -2.99 15.14
N LEU A 172 -35.21 -1.70 15.22
CA LEU A 172 -34.89 -1.04 16.48
C LEU A 172 -36.06 -1.07 17.47
N LYS A 173 -37.31 -0.95 16.96
CA LYS A 173 -38.51 -1.09 17.79
C LYS A 173 -38.66 -2.51 18.31
N GLN A 174 -38.46 -3.54 17.48
CA GLN A 174 -38.53 -4.93 17.92
C GLN A 174 -37.50 -5.23 19.02
N MET A 175 -36.27 -4.73 18.86
CA MET A 175 -35.25 -4.81 19.91
C MET A 175 -35.67 -4.10 21.19
N SER A 176 -36.34 -2.95 21.11
CA SER A 176 -36.83 -2.22 22.28
C SER A 176 -38.05 -2.86 22.97
N VAL A 177 -38.92 -3.53 22.21
CA VAL A 177 -40.12 -4.22 22.73
C VAL A 177 -39.72 -5.46 23.53
N ASN A 178 -38.62 -6.10 23.16
CA ASN A 178 -38.04 -7.22 23.92
C ASN A 178 -37.39 -6.80 25.26
N VAL A 179 -37.33 -5.50 25.58
CA VAL A 179 -36.63 -4.93 26.75
C VAL A 179 -37.57 -4.14 27.69
N ALA A 180 -38.87 -3.98 27.38
CA ALA A 180 -39.79 -3.16 28.18
C ALA A 180 -40.53 -3.93 29.32
N PRO A 181 -40.95 -3.25 30.41
CA PRO A 181 -40.75 -3.69 31.79
C PRO A 181 -41.87 -4.55 32.39
N ALA A 182 -41.50 -5.40 33.35
CA ALA A 182 -42.43 -5.97 34.31
C ALA A 182 -43.17 -4.84 35.04
N THR A 183 -44.51 -4.92 35.00
CA THR A 183 -45.44 -4.00 35.63
C THR A 183 -45.17 -3.86 37.12
N SER A 184 -44.96 -2.62 37.58
CA SER A 184 -44.96 -2.26 38.99
C SER A 184 -46.35 -2.53 39.59
N THR A 185 -46.50 -3.65 40.28
CA THR A 185 -47.52 -3.82 41.31
C THR A 185 -46.83 -3.69 42.65
N THR A 186 -46.91 -2.49 43.22
CA THR A 186 -46.59 -2.25 44.63
C THR A 186 -47.69 -2.86 45.51
N PRO A 187 -47.38 -3.73 46.49
CA PRO A 187 -48.12 -3.76 47.73
C PRO A 187 -47.49 -2.76 48.70
N ALA A 188 -48.37 -2.00 49.36
CA ALA A 188 -48.05 -1.02 50.38
C ALA A 188 -47.20 -1.60 51.54
N TYR A 189 -46.27 -0.80 52.06
CA TYR A 189 -45.60 -1.06 53.34
C TYR A 189 -45.64 0.20 54.23
N ASP A 190 -45.92 -0.08 55.50
CA ASP A 190 -46.37 0.73 56.64
C ASP A 190 -45.20 1.51 57.30
N PRO A 191 -45.37 2.74 57.82
CA PRO A 191 -44.29 3.50 58.42
C PRO A 191 -44.19 3.30 59.94
N GLY A 192 -43.01 2.92 60.44
CA GLY A 192 -42.64 3.09 61.85
C GLY A 192 -41.16 2.79 62.13
N VAL A 193 -40.39 3.81 62.58
CA VAL A 193 -39.75 3.92 63.93
C VAL A 193 -38.40 3.16 64.02
N ILE A 194 -37.21 3.64 64.40
CA ILE A 194 -36.61 4.78 65.16
C ILE A 194 -35.08 4.76 64.84
N GLU A 195 -34.40 5.85 64.47
CA GLU A 195 -33.71 6.90 65.29
C GLU A 195 -32.19 6.67 65.52
N VAL A 196 -31.40 7.56 64.88
CA VAL A 196 -30.22 8.34 65.29
C VAL A 196 -29.26 7.80 66.37
N ASP A 197 -27.94 7.75 66.07
CA ASP A 197 -26.94 8.56 66.79
C ASP A 197 -25.54 8.58 66.13
N ALA A 198 -25.03 9.79 65.96
CA ALA A 198 -23.62 10.10 65.75
C ALA A 198 -22.93 10.26 67.12
N PRO A 199 -21.58 10.30 67.15
CA PRO A 199 -21.02 11.58 67.57
C PRO A 199 -19.77 12.01 66.80
N ALA A 200 -19.58 13.33 66.79
CA ALA A 200 -18.41 14.05 66.34
C ALA A 200 -17.32 14.10 67.42
N SER A 201 -16.05 14.20 67.00
CA SER A 201 -15.10 15.13 67.63
C SER A 201 -13.91 15.40 66.71
N ALA A 202 -13.64 16.70 66.49
CA ALA A 202 -12.50 17.24 65.80
C ALA A 202 -11.22 17.23 66.67
N ALA A 203 -10.06 17.13 66.03
CA ALA A 203 -8.81 17.67 66.55
C ALA A 203 -7.86 18.07 65.40
N THR A 204 -7.57 19.36 65.32
CA THR A 204 -6.60 20.03 64.46
C THR A 204 -5.25 20.10 65.16
N VAL A 205 -4.12 19.73 64.51
CA VAL A 205 -2.77 20.25 64.83
C VAL A 205 -1.91 20.37 63.56
N ALA A 206 -1.16 21.48 63.53
CA ALA A 206 -0.28 22.10 62.54
C ALA A 206 0.80 21.27 61.79
N GLY A 207 0.95 21.64 60.51
CA GLY A 207 2.14 22.09 59.75
C GLY A 207 3.57 21.66 60.11
N GLY A 208 4.33 21.28 59.07
CA GLY A 208 5.79 21.25 59.03
C GLY A 208 6.34 20.83 57.65
N ASP A 209 6.94 21.79 56.94
CA ASP A 209 7.67 21.61 55.67
C ASP A 209 9.05 20.96 55.89
N ASN A 210 9.51 20.11 54.96
CA ASN A 210 10.85 20.19 54.34
C ASN A 210 11.10 19.12 53.25
N ALA A 211 11.87 19.54 52.25
CA ALA A 211 12.15 18.91 50.96
C ALA A 211 13.44 18.05 50.93
N GLY A 212 13.60 17.25 49.86
CA GLY A 212 14.86 16.62 49.37
C GLY A 212 14.72 15.12 49.07
N ALA A 213 14.33 14.70 47.85
CA ALA A 213 15.15 14.42 46.66
C ALA A 213 15.79 13.02 46.64
N GLU A 214 15.34 12.13 45.73
CA GLU A 214 16.16 11.54 44.64
C GLU A 214 15.36 10.55 43.76
N ASP A 215 15.65 10.65 42.46
CA ASP A 215 14.91 10.16 41.30
C ASP A 215 15.20 8.70 40.92
N ALA A 216 14.15 7.93 40.54
CA ALA A 216 14.19 6.93 39.46
C ALA A 216 12.82 6.23 39.28
N ALA A 217 12.03 6.60 38.26
CA ALA A 217 11.12 5.67 37.57
C ALA A 217 10.48 6.31 36.33
N GLY A 218 10.43 5.54 35.23
CA GLY A 218 9.87 5.95 33.95
C GLY A 218 8.37 6.25 33.99
N ASN A 219 7.98 7.29 33.26
CA ASN A 219 6.58 7.61 32.99
C ASN A 219 6.09 6.82 31.78
N ASP A 220 5.33 5.76 32.06
CA ASP A 220 4.27 5.28 31.19
C ASP A 220 3.09 6.25 31.30
N VAL A 221 2.89 7.09 30.28
CA VAL A 221 1.74 7.99 30.21
C VAL A 221 0.53 7.19 29.72
N ALA A 222 -0.33 6.80 30.66
CA ALA A 222 -1.71 6.45 30.39
C ALA A 222 -2.43 7.69 29.85
N GLY A 223 -2.86 7.61 28.58
CA GLY A 223 -3.59 8.69 27.90
C GLY A 223 -4.98 8.91 28.49
N ASP A 224 -5.32 10.19 28.59
CA ASP A 224 -6.54 10.78 29.13
C ASP A 224 -7.84 10.05 28.74
N VAL A 225 -8.53 9.54 29.76
CA VAL A 225 -9.96 9.21 29.68
C VAL A 225 -10.72 10.52 29.79
N ALA A 226 -11.37 10.93 28.70
CA ALA A 226 -12.33 12.03 28.72
C ALA A 226 -13.43 11.73 29.76
N THR A 227 -13.54 12.60 30.76
CA THR A 227 -14.63 12.63 31.73
C THR A 227 -15.97 12.86 31.01
N PRO A 228 -17.00 12.03 31.22
CA PRO A 228 -18.34 12.36 30.75
C PRO A 228 -18.99 13.38 31.70
N ASP A 229 -19.70 14.35 31.12
CA ASP A 229 -20.48 15.37 31.81
C ASP A 229 -21.42 14.75 32.87
N ALA A 230 -21.41 15.36 34.06
CA ALA A 230 -21.99 14.85 35.29
C ALA A 230 -23.50 15.13 35.47
N ASP A 231 -24.33 14.83 34.47
CA ASP A 231 -25.80 15.08 34.52
C ASP A 231 -26.68 13.83 34.30
N ALA A 232 -26.16 12.62 34.52
CA ALA A 232 -26.99 11.40 34.55
C ALA A 232 -27.27 10.96 35.99
N SER A 233 -28.54 11.08 36.41
CA SER A 233 -29.05 10.65 37.71
C SER A 233 -28.85 9.16 37.98
N ALA A 234 -28.65 8.83 39.26
CA ALA A 234 -28.12 7.58 39.78
C ALA A 234 -29.02 6.31 39.68
N ASP A 235 -30.17 6.37 38.99
CA ASP A 235 -31.15 5.26 38.91
C ASP A 235 -31.67 4.97 37.49
N ALA A 236 -30.99 5.45 36.45
CA ALA A 236 -31.45 5.29 35.06
C ALA A 236 -31.16 3.88 34.51
N PRO A 237 -32.18 3.13 34.00
CA PRO A 237 -31.93 1.86 33.31
C PRO A 237 -31.01 2.08 32.10
N LEU A 238 -30.12 1.13 31.80
CA LEU A 238 -29.10 1.21 30.74
C LEU A 238 -29.63 1.60 29.33
N PHE A 239 -30.96 1.61 29.11
CA PHE A 239 -31.64 1.78 27.82
C PHE A 239 -32.66 2.96 27.76
N VAL A 240 -32.40 4.09 28.43
CA VAL A 240 -33.38 5.22 28.54
C VAL A 240 -33.79 5.84 27.19
N ASP A 241 -32.98 5.71 26.14
CA ASP A 241 -33.33 6.15 24.77
C ASP A 241 -32.57 5.30 23.74
N THR A 242 -33.22 4.24 23.25
CA THR A 242 -32.65 3.30 22.27
C THR A 242 -32.27 3.99 20.97
N GLN A 243 -33.00 5.02 20.55
CA GLN A 243 -32.71 5.75 19.30
C GLN A 243 -31.53 6.70 19.46
N ALA A 244 -31.42 7.44 20.57
CA ALA A 244 -30.25 8.28 20.83
C ALA A 244 -28.98 7.45 21.06
N GLN A 245 -29.10 6.29 21.72
CA GLN A 245 -27.99 5.35 21.86
C GLN A 245 -27.53 4.81 20.50
N PHE A 246 -28.47 4.33 19.68
CA PHE A 246 -28.18 3.86 18.33
C PHE A 246 -27.52 4.94 17.46
N LYS A 247 -27.99 6.19 17.59
CA LYS A 247 -27.36 7.32 16.92
C LYS A 247 -25.92 7.54 17.38
N ARG A 248 -25.64 7.56 18.69
CA ARG A 248 -24.27 7.70 19.23
C ARG A 248 -23.37 6.54 18.84
N LEU A 249 -23.90 5.33 18.77
CA LEU A 249 -23.19 4.14 18.32
C LEU A 249 -22.73 4.32 16.87
N LEU A 250 -23.63 4.65 15.94
CA LEU A 250 -23.31 4.70 14.52
C LEU A 250 -22.69 6.01 14.04
N GLN A 251 -22.83 7.11 14.79
CA GLN A 251 -22.38 8.45 14.38
C GLN A 251 -20.94 8.46 13.81
N PRO A 252 -19.98 7.73 14.40
CA PRO A 252 -18.66 7.50 13.82
C PRO A 252 -18.54 6.96 12.41
N LEU A 253 -19.46 6.10 11.98
CA LEU A 253 -19.39 5.42 10.69
C LEU A 253 -20.15 6.19 9.59
N ILE A 254 -20.84 7.26 9.96
CA ILE A 254 -21.61 8.07 9.03
C ILE A 254 -20.66 8.87 8.13
N GLY A 255 -20.78 8.68 6.82
CA GLY A 255 -19.96 9.36 5.81
C GLY A 255 -18.57 8.74 5.59
N VAL A 256 -18.29 7.59 6.20
CA VAL A 256 -17.04 6.86 6.02
C VAL A 256 -17.23 5.76 4.99
N GLU A 257 -16.47 5.82 3.89
CA GLU A 257 -16.51 4.83 2.83
C GLU A 257 -15.43 3.76 3.02
N TYR A 258 -15.83 2.50 2.93
CA TYR A 258 -14.94 1.34 2.99
C TYR A 258 -14.93 0.62 1.64
N PRO A 259 -13.76 0.12 1.18
CA PRO A 259 -13.62 -0.52 -0.13
C PRO A 259 -14.19 -1.94 -0.20
N GLY A 260 -14.65 -2.51 0.90
CA GLY A 260 -15.12 -3.88 0.92
C GLY A 260 -16.00 -4.19 2.11
N HIS A 261 -16.78 -5.26 1.95
CA HIS A 261 -17.71 -5.76 2.95
C HIS A 261 -17.02 -6.00 4.30
N ASP A 262 -15.94 -6.79 4.29
CA ASP A 262 -15.29 -7.26 5.52
C ASP A 262 -14.68 -6.11 6.32
N LEU A 263 -14.18 -5.07 5.64
CA LEU A 263 -13.63 -3.88 6.27
C LEU A 263 -14.72 -3.07 6.98
N PHE A 264 -15.87 -2.86 6.34
CA PHE A 264 -17.00 -2.18 6.96
C PHE A 264 -17.61 -2.99 8.10
N ALA A 265 -17.78 -4.30 7.90
CA ALA A 265 -18.28 -5.21 8.92
C ALA A 265 -17.39 -5.19 10.18
N ALA A 266 -16.07 -5.27 10.01
CA ALA A 266 -15.10 -5.17 11.10
C ALA A 266 -15.14 -3.79 11.80
N ALA A 267 -15.33 -2.70 11.06
CA ALA A 267 -15.47 -1.36 11.63
C ALA A 267 -16.76 -1.20 12.44
N LEU A 268 -17.89 -1.74 11.94
CA LEU A 268 -19.16 -1.79 12.65
C LEU A 268 -19.05 -2.57 13.96
N ASP A 269 -18.45 -3.75 13.89
CA ASP A 269 -18.20 -4.65 15.00
C ASP A 269 -17.28 -4.00 16.05
N THR A 270 -16.18 -3.38 15.61
CA THR A 270 -15.26 -2.64 16.50
C THR A 270 -15.97 -1.49 17.20
N ARG A 271 -16.84 -0.77 16.49
CA ARG A 271 -17.60 0.34 17.06
C ARG A 271 -18.59 -0.14 18.11
N LEU A 272 -19.30 -1.25 17.85
CA LEU A 272 -20.16 -1.92 18.81
C LEU A 272 -19.38 -2.31 20.07
N CYS A 273 -18.22 -2.94 19.91
CA CYS A 273 -17.35 -3.33 21.01
C CYS A 273 -16.93 -2.14 21.87
N ARG A 274 -16.38 -1.08 21.27
CA ARG A 274 -15.93 0.11 22.02
C ARG A 274 -17.09 0.79 22.75
N PHE A 275 -18.25 0.90 22.09
CA PHE A 275 -19.42 1.52 22.70
C PHE A 275 -19.95 0.69 23.88
N SER A 276 -20.03 -0.63 23.73
CA SER A 276 -20.44 -1.55 24.80
C SER A 276 -19.48 -1.49 26.00
N ALA A 277 -18.16 -1.47 25.76
CA ALA A 277 -17.17 -1.34 26.81
C ALA A 277 -17.30 -0.02 27.58
N GLY A 278 -17.57 1.09 26.88
CA GLY A 278 -17.85 2.39 27.50
C GLY A 278 -19.09 2.38 28.39
N LEU A 279 -20.16 1.70 27.96
CA LEU A 279 -21.38 1.54 28.78
C LEU A 279 -21.12 0.67 30.02
N VAL A 280 -20.41 -0.44 29.88
CA VAL A 280 -20.02 -1.31 31.01
C VAL A 280 -19.15 -0.54 32.00
N ALA A 281 -18.20 0.27 31.51
CA ALA A 281 -17.35 1.09 32.36
C ALA A 281 -18.14 2.17 33.12
N ALA A 282 -19.06 2.85 32.45
CA ALA A 282 -19.93 3.83 33.09
C ALA A 282 -20.83 3.18 34.15
N ALA A 283 -21.39 1.99 33.87
CA ALA A 283 -22.21 1.26 34.82
C ALA A 283 -21.40 0.78 36.04
N ALA A 284 -20.19 0.24 35.83
CA ALA A 284 -19.30 -0.19 36.91
C ALA A 284 -18.92 0.99 37.81
N HIS A 285 -18.59 2.14 37.21
CA HIS A 285 -18.30 3.38 37.93
C HIS A 285 -19.50 3.87 38.75
N ALA A 286 -20.71 3.88 38.16
CA ALA A 286 -21.94 4.28 38.86
C ALA A 286 -22.28 3.36 40.04
N GLN A 287 -21.98 2.05 39.92
CA GLN A 287 -22.22 1.07 40.97
C GLN A 287 -21.07 0.97 41.99
N GLY A 288 -19.96 1.68 41.78
CA GLY A 288 -18.77 1.59 42.64
C GLY A 288 -18.08 0.22 42.61
N VAL A 289 -18.29 -0.56 41.54
CA VAL A 289 -17.74 -1.91 41.37
C VAL A 289 -16.51 -1.84 40.45
N PRO A 290 -15.44 -2.61 40.70
CA PRO A 290 -14.32 -2.68 39.75
C PRO A 290 -14.79 -3.17 38.38
N LEU A 291 -14.12 -2.68 37.32
CA LEU A 291 -14.35 -3.16 35.96
C LEU A 291 -14.27 -4.70 35.92
N PRO A 292 -15.23 -5.38 35.26
CA PRO A 292 -15.18 -6.83 35.11
C PRO A 292 -13.84 -7.27 34.53
N LYS A 293 -13.15 -8.20 35.22
CA LYS A 293 -11.94 -8.84 34.69
C LYS A 293 -12.37 -10.08 33.92
N GLY A 294 -12.33 -9.99 32.60
CA GLY A 294 -12.60 -11.08 31.66
C GLY A 294 -12.23 -10.63 30.26
N ASP A 295 -11.54 -11.50 29.52
CA ASP A 295 -10.88 -11.15 28.27
C ASP A 295 -11.84 -10.50 27.26
N GLY A 296 -11.34 -9.48 26.56
CA GLY A 296 -11.98 -8.90 25.37
C GLY A 296 -12.17 -9.89 24.21
N ASP A 297 -12.04 -11.19 24.45
CA ASP A 297 -12.19 -12.30 23.51
C ASP A 297 -13.65 -12.57 23.09
N HIS A 298 -14.63 -12.01 23.81
CA HIS A 298 -16.05 -12.11 23.44
C HIS A 298 -16.52 -10.96 22.53
N CYS A 299 -15.59 -10.13 22.05
CA CYS A 299 -15.87 -9.03 21.16
C CYS A 299 -14.92 -9.04 19.94
N PRO A 300 -15.43 -9.08 18.70
CA PRO A 300 -16.85 -9.07 18.34
C PRO A 300 -17.60 -10.36 18.71
N PRO A 301 -18.93 -10.30 18.86
CA PRO A 301 -19.74 -11.49 19.08
C PRO A 301 -19.53 -12.52 17.97
N ASP A 302 -19.62 -13.81 18.31
CA ASP A 302 -19.75 -14.84 17.29
C ASP A 302 -21.14 -14.75 16.66
N TRP A 303 -21.24 -13.95 15.60
CA TRP A 303 -22.48 -13.71 14.87
C TRP A 303 -23.12 -14.99 14.32
N ALA A 304 -22.35 -16.05 14.07
CA ALA A 304 -22.88 -17.32 13.55
C ALA A 304 -23.63 -18.11 14.64
N THR A 305 -23.13 -18.08 15.87
CA THR A 305 -23.81 -18.70 17.03
C THR A 305 -24.94 -17.83 17.57
N ALA A 306 -24.78 -16.50 17.53
CA ALA A 306 -25.79 -15.54 17.99
C ALA A 306 -27.08 -15.59 17.15
N ALA A 307 -26.99 -15.93 15.86
CA ALA A 307 -28.15 -16.12 15.00
C ALA A 307 -29.00 -17.37 15.35
N GLN A 308 -28.49 -18.27 16.19
CA GLN A 308 -29.14 -19.55 16.54
C GLN A 308 -29.69 -19.59 17.97
N GLY A 309 -29.45 -18.55 18.78
CA GLY A 309 -29.88 -18.51 20.18
C GLY A 309 -31.20 -17.76 20.37
N ASP A 310 -32.13 -18.35 21.12
CA ASP A 310 -33.25 -17.61 21.70
C ASP A 310 -32.69 -16.55 22.66
N GLY A 311 -32.90 -15.27 22.33
CA GLY A 311 -32.33 -14.13 23.06
C GLY A 311 -32.55 -14.24 24.56
N ALA A 312 -31.48 -14.03 25.34
CA ALA A 312 -31.53 -14.06 26.80
C ALA A 312 -32.63 -13.11 27.33
N GLN A 313 -33.70 -13.74 27.81
CA GLN A 313 -34.95 -13.12 28.21
C GLN A 313 -34.93 -12.94 29.73
N ASP A 314 -33.97 -12.15 30.21
CA ASP A 314 -33.78 -11.87 31.63
C ASP A 314 -33.65 -10.36 31.84
N ASP A 315 -34.19 -9.86 32.95
CA ASP A 315 -34.17 -8.43 33.31
C ASP A 315 -32.73 -7.91 33.56
N LYS A 316 -31.74 -8.82 33.57
CA LYS A 316 -30.32 -8.55 33.78
C LYS A 316 -29.49 -9.09 32.62
N VAL A 317 -29.03 -8.19 31.75
CA VAL A 317 -28.09 -8.52 30.68
C VAL A 317 -26.69 -8.71 31.27
N ALA A 318 -26.13 -9.91 31.13
CA ALA A 318 -24.74 -10.17 31.48
C ALA A 318 -23.81 -9.26 30.67
N TRP A 319 -22.74 -8.72 31.27
CA TRP A 319 -21.88 -7.72 30.63
C TRP A 319 -21.28 -8.20 29.30
N GLN A 320 -21.06 -9.51 29.14
CA GLN A 320 -20.58 -10.14 27.91
C GLN A 320 -21.61 -10.07 26.76
N ASN A 321 -22.90 -10.02 27.08
CA ASN A 321 -23.99 -10.02 26.10
C ASN A 321 -24.47 -8.60 25.75
N VAL A 322 -23.89 -7.56 26.35
CA VAL A 322 -24.21 -6.15 26.05
C VAL A 322 -24.09 -5.84 24.55
N PRO A 323 -23.05 -6.29 23.82
CA PRO A 323 -22.99 -6.09 22.37
C PRO A 323 -24.21 -6.66 21.62
N LEU A 324 -24.65 -7.88 21.95
CA LEU A 324 -25.81 -8.54 21.33
C LEU A 324 -27.13 -7.88 21.72
N ALA A 325 -27.23 -7.29 22.92
CA ALA A 325 -28.37 -6.50 23.34
C ALA A 325 -28.46 -5.16 22.59
N LEU A 326 -27.32 -4.57 22.21
CA LEU A 326 -27.24 -3.31 21.48
C LEU A 326 -27.44 -3.47 19.97
N MET A 327 -27.17 -4.65 19.42
CA MET A 327 -27.31 -4.95 17.99
C MET A 327 -27.58 -6.45 17.77
N SER A 328 -28.76 -6.77 17.24
CA SER A 328 -29.09 -8.12 16.78
C SER A 328 -28.30 -8.48 15.52
N PRO A 329 -28.11 -9.79 15.21
CA PRO A 329 -27.54 -10.23 13.94
C PRO A 329 -28.31 -9.67 12.73
N ASP A 330 -29.64 -9.63 12.81
CA ASP A 330 -30.51 -9.09 11.76
C ASP A 330 -30.32 -7.57 11.57
N MET A 331 -30.20 -6.81 12.67
CA MET A 331 -29.88 -5.39 12.60
C MET A 331 -28.49 -5.16 11.96
N ARG A 332 -27.50 -5.98 12.31
CA ARG A 332 -26.15 -5.89 11.74
C ARG A 332 -26.18 -6.12 10.23
N ASP A 333 -26.80 -7.20 9.79
CA ASP A 333 -26.88 -7.53 8.36
C ASP A 333 -27.70 -6.51 7.58
N LEU A 334 -28.77 -5.98 8.19
CA LEU A 334 -29.55 -4.87 7.64
C LEU A 334 -28.68 -3.62 7.47
N LEU A 335 -27.86 -3.25 8.46
CA LEU A 335 -26.97 -2.10 8.37
C LEU A 335 -25.92 -2.27 7.28
N ILE A 336 -25.32 -3.46 7.16
CA ILE A 336 -24.37 -3.79 6.10
C ILE A 336 -25.04 -3.70 4.72
N ALA A 337 -26.23 -4.27 4.57
CA ALA A 337 -26.99 -4.20 3.32
C ALA A 337 -27.35 -2.75 2.95
N LYS A 338 -27.73 -1.92 3.93
CA LYS A 338 -28.06 -0.50 3.74
C LYS A 338 -26.84 0.37 3.48
N ALA A 339 -25.65 -0.04 3.91
CA ALA A 339 -24.40 0.64 3.65
C ALA A 339 -23.88 0.40 2.22
N ARG A 340 -24.29 -0.68 1.56
CA ARG A 340 -23.80 -1.08 0.22
C ARG A 340 -24.12 -0.02 -0.84
N GLN A 341 -23.10 0.36 -1.60
CA GLN A 341 -23.17 1.25 -2.75
C GLN A 341 -22.53 0.56 -3.94
N ASN A 342 -23.28 0.40 -5.02
CA ASN A 342 -22.78 -0.23 -6.24
C ASN A 342 -22.27 0.83 -7.22
N HIS A 343 -21.03 0.68 -7.68
CA HIS A 343 -20.37 1.59 -8.61
C HIS A 343 -20.03 0.87 -9.91
N PRO A 344 -20.62 1.24 -11.06
CA PRO A 344 -20.25 0.67 -12.34
C PRO A 344 -18.86 1.15 -12.78
N LEU A 345 -18.04 0.24 -13.32
CA LEU A 345 -16.65 0.47 -13.73
C LEU A 345 -16.46 0.48 -15.25
N GLY A 346 -17.54 0.42 -16.02
CA GLY A 346 -17.48 0.32 -17.49
C GLY A 346 -16.98 1.58 -18.19
N GLU A 347 -17.11 2.75 -17.57
CA GLU A 347 -16.71 4.03 -18.17
C GLU A 347 -16.01 4.92 -17.12
N PRO A 348 -14.67 5.00 -17.12
CA PRO A 348 -13.94 5.84 -16.17
C PRO A 348 -14.13 7.33 -16.48
N VAL A 349 -14.71 8.05 -15.51
CA VAL A 349 -14.97 9.50 -15.61
C VAL A 349 -13.71 10.30 -15.25
N SER A 350 -13.44 11.39 -15.97
CA SER A 350 -12.32 12.28 -15.65
C SER A 350 -12.50 12.93 -14.28
N PRO A 351 -11.48 12.93 -13.39
CA PRO A 351 -11.55 13.59 -12.09
C PRO A 351 -11.88 15.09 -12.19
N THR A 352 -12.73 15.59 -11.29
CA THR A 352 -13.03 17.02 -11.17
C THR A 352 -12.32 17.63 -9.96
N TRP A 353 -11.77 18.83 -10.14
CA TRP A 353 -11.04 19.56 -9.10
C TRP A 353 -11.51 21.02 -9.00
N ASP A 354 -11.63 21.54 -7.77
CA ASP A 354 -12.33 22.80 -7.47
C ASP A 354 -11.45 24.06 -7.55
N GLY A 355 -10.17 23.92 -7.87
CA GLY A 355 -9.27 25.08 -8.01
C GLY A 355 -8.62 25.56 -6.72
N ARG A 356 -9.04 25.10 -5.54
CA ARG A 356 -8.72 25.72 -4.25
C ARG A 356 -7.93 24.80 -3.31
N GLY A 357 -7.19 25.42 -2.37
CA GLY A 357 -6.51 24.68 -1.29
C GLY A 357 -5.17 24.06 -1.66
N CYS A 358 -4.55 24.47 -2.77
CA CYS A 358 -3.29 23.92 -3.25
C CYS A 358 -2.05 24.44 -2.49
N GLY A 359 -1.34 23.55 -1.80
CA GLY A 359 0.06 23.74 -1.41
C GLY A 359 1.00 22.94 -2.32
N CYS A 360 2.25 23.39 -2.50
CA CYS A 360 3.29 22.52 -3.07
C CYS A 360 3.74 21.50 -2.03
N VAL A 361 3.94 20.24 -2.44
CA VAL A 361 4.51 19.21 -1.57
C VAL A 361 5.97 19.57 -1.24
N GLY A 362 6.24 19.91 0.02
CA GLY A 362 7.59 19.92 0.59
C GLY A 362 8.15 18.50 0.73
N LYS A 363 9.42 18.34 1.09
CA LYS A 363 10.02 17.01 1.25
C LYS A 363 9.34 16.27 2.41
N LEU A 364 8.47 15.30 2.08
CA LEU A 364 7.84 14.44 3.07
C LEU A 364 8.85 13.41 3.62
N SER A 365 8.83 13.17 4.93
CA SER A 365 9.70 12.20 5.61
C SER A 365 9.36 10.74 5.25
N GLY A 366 8.14 10.49 4.77
CA GLY A 366 7.60 9.21 4.31
C GLY A 366 6.62 9.38 3.14
N LYS A 367 5.98 8.29 2.70
CA LYS A 367 5.00 8.34 1.61
C LYS A 367 3.58 8.57 2.14
N VAL A 368 2.84 9.43 1.46
CA VAL A 368 1.41 9.63 1.71
C VAL A 368 0.66 9.30 0.42
N TYR A 369 -0.18 8.27 0.47
CA TYR A 369 -0.97 7.76 -0.63
C TYR A 369 -2.45 8.12 -0.44
N GLY A 370 -3.14 8.44 -1.52
CA GLY A 370 -4.58 8.64 -1.51
C GLY A 370 -5.26 7.91 -2.67
N PHE A 371 -6.29 7.12 -2.38
CA PHE A 371 -7.12 6.55 -3.44
C PHE A 371 -8.17 7.56 -3.88
N TYR A 372 -8.25 7.82 -5.19
CA TYR A 372 -9.28 8.64 -5.80
C TYR A 372 -10.15 7.78 -6.72
N PRO A 373 -11.29 7.27 -6.22
CA PRO A 373 -12.25 6.56 -7.04
C PRO A 373 -12.95 7.45 -8.09
N PHE A 374 -13.16 6.95 -9.31
CA PHE A 374 -13.76 7.71 -10.42
C PHE A 374 -15.20 8.11 -10.15
N TRP A 375 -15.95 7.30 -9.38
CA TRP A 375 -17.33 7.64 -8.97
C TRP A 375 -17.40 8.86 -8.04
N ARG A 376 -16.27 9.32 -7.50
CA ARG A 376 -16.19 10.58 -6.75
C ARG A 376 -16.15 11.81 -7.65
N SER A 377 -15.94 11.63 -8.96
CA SER A 377 -16.04 12.69 -9.95
C SER A 377 -17.51 13.01 -10.24
N GLY A 378 -18.16 13.70 -9.30
CA GLY A 378 -19.55 14.13 -9.40
C GLY A 378 -19.70 15.54 -9.98
N SER A 379 -20.93 16.08 -9.93
CA SER A 379 -21.26 17.44 -10.38
C SER A 379 -20.61 18.56 -9.57
N LYS A 380 -20.12 18.26 -8.36
CA LYS A 380 -19.37 19.18 -7.52
C LYS A 380 -17.90 18.75 -7.47
N PRO A 381 -16.96 19.61 -7.89
CA PRO A 381 -15.54 19.30 -7.81
C PRO A 381 -15.10 19.13 -6.35
N GLN A 382 -14.24 18.15 -6.08
CA GLN A 382 -13.77 17.90 -4.71
C GLN A 382 -12.62 18.85 -4.33
N PRO A 383 -12.62 19.39 -3.10
CA PRO A 383 -11.52 20.17 -2.58
C PRO A 383 -10.37 19.24 -2.16
N LEU A 384 -9.56 18.85 -3.13
CA LEU A 384 -8.37 18.01 -2.93
C LEU A 384 -7.13 18.90 -2.78
N ASP A 385 -6.35 18.62 -1.73
CA ASP A 385 -5.06 19.28 -1.49
C ASP A 385 -3.92 18.37 -1.89
N PHE A 386 -3.43 18.57 -3.11
CA PHE A 386 -2.27 17.86 -3.66
C PHE A 386 -1.02 17.97 -2.75
N GLY A 387 -0.88 19.06 -1.98
CA GLY A 387 0.23 19.29 -1.06
C GLY A 387 0.36 18.26 0.07
N LEU A 388 -0.68 17.46 0.31
CA LEU A 388 -0.69 16.42 1.35
C LEU A 388 -0.23 15.06 0.83
N PHE A 389 -0.29 14.83 -0.49
CA PHE A 389 -0.10 13.50 -1.07
C PHE A 389 1.19 13.46 -1.88
N SER A 390 2.03 12.47 -1.56
CA SER A 390 3.14 12.11 -2.44
C SER A 390 2.64 11.46 -3.73
N ARG A 391 1.57 10.66 -3.63
CA ARG A 391 0.98 9.91 -4.74
C ARG A 391 -0.54 9.81 -4.58
N ILE A 392 -1.27 9.88 -5.70
CA ILE A 392 -2.70 9.60 -5.75
C ILE A 392 -2.94 8.46 -6.73
N SER A 393 -3.62 7.42 -6.26
CA SER A 393 -4.01 6.28 -7.09
C SER A 393 -5.43 6.50 -7.61
N LEU A 394 -5.53 6.79 -8.90
CA LEU A 394 -6.78 6.86 -9.64
C LEU A 394 -7.38 5.45 -9.70
N PHE A 395 -8.61 5.31 -9.23
CA PHE A 395 -9.26 4.04 -9.00
C PHE A 395 -10.63 4.03 -9.70
N ALA A 396 -11.10 3.01 -10.41
CA ALA A 396 -10.48 1.75 -10.80
C ALA A 396 -10.54 1.61 -12.31
N LEU A 397 -9.44 1.19 -12.93
CA LEU A 397 -9.43 0.70 -14.30
C LEU A 397 -9.71 -0.79 -14.29
N TRP A 398 -10.91 -1.16 -14.73
CA TRP A 398 -11.28 -2.54 -14.93
C TRP A 398 -10.57 -3.14 -16.16
N TYR A 399 -10.32 -4.45 -16.17
CA TYR A 399 -9.82 -5.14 -17.35
C TYR A 399 -10.63 -6.42 -17.63
N HIS A 400 -10.81 -6.72 -18.91
CA HIS A 400 -11.56 -7.87 -19.40
C HIS A 400 -10.78 -9.19 -19.23
N PRO A 401 -11.45 -10.37 -19.24
CA PRO A 401 -10.79 -11.68 -19.14
C PRO A 401 -9.80 -12.02 -20.27
N ASN A 402 -9.73 -11.21 -21.32
CA ASN A 402 -8.73 -11.32 -22.39
C ASN A 402 -7.50 -10.42 -22.15
N GLY A 403 -7.51 -9.62 -21.08
CA GLY A 403 -6.45 -8.68 -20.73
C GLY A 403 -6.70 -7.26 -21.23
N ASP A 404 -7.79 -6.99 -21.95
CA ASP A 404 -8.08 -5.64 -22.45
C ASP A 404 -8.43 -4.71 -21.29
N LEU A 405 -7.62 -3.67 -21.13
CA LEU A 405 -7.81 -2.61 -20.14
C LEU A 405 -8.88 -1.63 -20.62
N VAL A 406 -9.85 -1.32 -19.75
CA VAL A 406 -10.79 -0.22 -19.97
C VAL A 406 -10.05 1.09 -19.73
N VAL A 407 -9.54 1.69 -20.81
CA VAL A 407 -8.75 2.93 -20.75
C VAL A 407 -9.63 4.18 -20.70
N PRO A 408 -9.21 5.22 -19.97
CA PRO A 408 -9.90 6.50 -19.98
C PRO A 408 -9.69 7.24 -21.31
N HIS A 409 -10.78 7.76 -21.87
CA HIS A 409 -10.76 8.60 -23.09
C HIS A 409 -10.73 10.08 -22.69
N TRP A 410 -9.55 10.56 -22.27
CA TRP A 410 -9.35 11.94 -21.79
C TRP A 410 -8.63 12.78 -22.85
N ASP A 411 -9.35 13.10 -23.92
CA ASP A 411 -8.77 13.75 -25.11
C ASP A 411 -8.72 15.28 -25.01
N THR A 412 -9.45 15.86 -24.07
CA THR A 412 -9.55 17.32 -23.92
C THR A 412 -8.66 17.86 -22.81
N PRO A 413 -8.10 19.09 -22.95
CA PRO A 413 -7.31 19.73 -21.89
C PRO A 413 -8.02 19.82 -20.54
N GLN A 414 -9.35 19.97 -20.53
CA GLN A 414 -10.17 20.02 -19.33
C GLN A 414 -10.19 18.68 -18.59
N GLN A 415 -10.27 17.55 -19.33
CA GLN A 415 -10.28 16.20 -18.75
C GLN A 415 -8.93 15.81 -18.15
N VAL A 416 -7.83 16.29 -18.72
CA VAL A 416 -6.47 16.06 -18.21
C VAL A 416 -5.98 17.16 -17.25
N ALA A 417 -6.82 18.16 -16.96
CA ALA A 417 -6.46 19.27 -16.07
C ALA A 417 -6.11 18.79 -14.65
N PHE A 418 -6.76 17.73 -14.18
CA PHE A 418 -6.43 17.10 -12.90
C PHE A 418 -5.00 16.56 -12.88
N ILE A 419 -4.58 15.88 -13.95
CA ILE A 419 -3.22 15.31 -14.08
C ILE A 419 -2.19 16.44 -14.06
N LEU A 420 -2.40 17.45 -14.91
CA LEU A 420 -1.53 18.62 -14.97
C LEU A 420 -1.42 19.32 -13.61
N MET A 421 -2.53 19.40 -12.87
CA MET A 421 -2.53 20.03 -11.55
C MET A 421 -1.80 19.19 -10.50
N ALA A 422 -2.01 17.87 -10.48
CA ALA A 422 -1.28 16.97 -9.60
C ALA A 422 0.23 17.08 -9.83
N HIS A 423 0.66 17.01 -11.09
CA HIS A 423 2.07 17.16 -11.49
C HIS A 423 2.64 18.55 -11.15
N ARG A 424 1.84 19.61 -11.34
CA ARG A 424 2.20 20.97 -10.91
C ARG A 424 2.52 20.99 -9.41
N HIS A 425 1.74 20.27 -8.61
CA HIS A 425 1.91 20.15 -7.16
C HIS A 425 2.78 18.99 -6.70
N ARG A 426 3.49 18.32 -7.62
CA ARG A 426 4.41 17.19 -7.36
C ARG A 426 3.77 15.92 -6.84
N THR A 427 2.46 15.84 -6.87
CA THR A 427 1.75 14.60 -6.58
C THR A 427 1.84 13.72 -7.81
N GLN A 428 2.45 12.54 -7.64
CA GLN A 428 2.52 11.55 -8.71
C GLN A 428 1.19 10.83 -8.85
N LEU A 429 0.81 10.45 -10.06
CA LEU A 429 -0.46 9.77 -10.32
C LEU A 429 -0.25 8.31 -10.72
N ASP A 430 -0.98 7.43 -10.05
CA ASP A 430 -1.00 6.00 -10.33
C ASP A 430 -2.37 5.59 -10.87
N TYR A 431 -2.40 4.58 -11.73
CA TYR A 431 -3.66 3.96 -12.17
C TYR A 431 -3.84 2.59 -11.52
N THR A 432 -5.02 2.36 -10.97
CA THR A 432 -5.34 1.10 -10.29
C THR A 432 -5.95 0.11 -11.27
N LEU A 433 -5.19 -0.93 -11.64
CA LEU A 433 -5.68 -2.11 -12.34
C LEU A 433 -6.49 -2.95 -11.35
N TYR A 434 -7.80 -3.03 -11.56
CA TYR A 434 -8.73 -3.60 -10.60
C TYR A 434 -9.55 -4.74 -11.20
N ARG A 435 -9.72 -5.80 -10.41
CA ARG A 435 -10.60 -6.92 -10.73
C ARG A 435 -11.07 -7.63 -9.47
N ASN A 436 -12.34 -8.04 -9.46
CA ASN A 436 -12.98 -8.76 -8.36
C ASN A 436 -13.67 -10.08 -8.79
N ASP A 437 -13.58 -10.50 -10.06
CA ASP A 437 -14.14 -11.76 -10.55
C ASP A 437 -13.06 -12.67 -11.14
N TRP A 438 -12.94 -13.89 -10.59
CA TRP A 438 -11.91 -14.88 -10.94
C TRP A 438 -12.45 -16.13 -11.62
N THR A 439 -13.75 -16.18 -11.93
CA THR A 439 -14.41 -17.38 -12.49
C THR A 439 -13.88 -17.78 -13.86
N PHE A 440 -13.31 -16.83 -14.61
CA PHE A 440 -12.70 -17.05 -15.92
C PHE A 440 -11.43 -17.94 -15.86
N LEU A 441 -10.70 -17.96 -14.73
CA LEU A 441 -9.47 -18.74 -14.58
C LEU A 441 -9.69 -20.24 -14.66
N GLY A 442 -10.90 -20.73 -14.35
CA GLY A 442 -11.24 -22.15 -14.46
C GLY A 442 -11.42 -22.64 -15.91
N LYS A 443 -11.50 -21.72 -16.89
CA LYS A 443 -11.89 -22.01 -18.27
C LYS A 443 -10.78 -21.76 -19.30
N GLN A 444 -9.62 -21.28 -18.87
CA GLN A 444 -8.58 -20.74 -19.76
C GLN A 444 -7.36 -21.66 -19.85
N SER A 445 -6.77 -21.81 -21.04
CA SER A 445 -5.54 -22.58 -21.25
C SER A 445 -4.31 -21.79 -20.78
N SER A 446 -3.21 -22.49 -20.45
CA SER A 446 -1.96 -21.86 -19.96
C SER A 446 -1.35 -20.88 -20.97
N THR A 447 -1.49 -21.14 -22.27
CA THR A 447 -1.00 -20.25 -23.33
C THR A 447 -1.82 -18.97 -23.42
N ALA A 448 -3.15 -19.08 -23.33
CA ALA A 448 -4.04 -17.93 -23.33
C ALA A 448 -3.85 -17.07 -22.07
N GLU A 449 -3.57 -17.68 -20.91
CA GLU A 449 -3.23 -16.98 -19.67
C GLU A 449 -1.94 -16.15 -19.83
N THR A 450 -0.90 -16.72 -20.45
CA THR A 450 0.38 -16.03 -20.66
C THR A 450 0.23 -14.82 -21.60
N GLN A 451 -0.55 -14.98 -22.68
CA GLN A 451 -0.81 -13.88 -23.63
C GLN A 451 -1.63 -12.76 -22.99
N MET A 452 -2.69 -13.11 -22.25
CA MET A 452 -3.51 -12.15 -21.49
C MET A 452 -2.66 -11.33 -20.53
N VAL A 453 -1.81 -11.99 -19.75
CA VAL A 453 -0.98 -11.34 -18.73
C VAL A 453 0.00 -10.34 -19.36
N ALA A 454 0.67 -10.75 -20.45
CA ALA A 454 1.60 -9.90 -21.18
C ALA A 454 0.88 -8.70 -21.83
N HIS A 455 -0.31 -8.94 -22.38
CA HIS A 455 -1.15 -7.92 -23.01
C HIS A 455 -1.58 -6.84 -22.02
N LEU A 456 -2.12 -7.23 -20.86
CA LEU A 456 -2.51 -6.30 -19.80
C LEU A 456 -1.31 -5.47 -19.29
N ALA A 457 -0.16 -6.12 -19.07
CA ALA A 457 1.04 -5.42 -18.60
C ALA A 457 1.52 -4.36 -19.61
N THR A 458 1.51 -4.70 -20.90
CA THR A 458 1.90 -3.80 -21.99
C THR A 458 0.92 -2.64 -22.10
N GLN A 459 -0.40 -2.90 -22.13
CA GLN A 459 -1.42 -1.86 -22.21
C GLN A 459 -1.37 -0.89 -21.03
N ALA A 460 -1.18 -1.41 -19.81
CA ALA A 460 -1.07 -0.58 -18.61
C ALA A 460 0.19 0.30 -18.64
N ALA A 461 1.33 -0.24 -19.10
CA ALA A 461 2.57 0.53 -19.26
C ALA A 461 2.44 1.60 -20.35
N ASP A 462 1.80 1.28 -21.48
CA ASP A 462 1.55 2.22 -22.57
C ASP A 462 0.60 3.35 -22.15
N LEU A 463 -0.43 3.05 -21.34
CA LEU A 463 -1.33 4.06 -20.78
C LEU A 463 -0.54 5.11 -20.00
N ILE A 464 0.27 4.72 -19.02
CA ILE A 464 1.00 5.69 -18.19
C ILE A 464 2.11 6.42 -18.96
N ASP A 465 2.63 5.82 -20.03
CA ASP A 465 3.63 6.43 -20.90
C ASP A 465 3.03 7.35 -21.98
N THR A 466 1.70 7.35 -22.14
CA THR A 466 1.02 8.20 -23.13
C THR A 466 1.23 9.68 -22.78
N PRO A 467 1.77 10.50 -23.71
CA PRO A 467 1.95 11.93 -23.48
C PRO A 467 0.60 12.65 -23.40
N LEU A 468 0.49 13.66 -22.53
CA LEU A 468 -0.76 14.42 -22.42
C LEU A 468 -1.05 15.22 -23.71
N PRO A 469 -2.32 15.31 -24.13
CA PRO A 469 -2.71 16.13 -25.28
C PRO A 469 -2.48 17.62 -24.98
N GLY A 470 -1.87 18.36 -25.92
CA GLY A 470 -1.73 19.80 -25.80
C GLY A 470 -0.52 20.41 -26.52
N LEU A 471 -0.67 21.67 -26.92
CA LEU A 471 0.33 22.47 -27.63
C LEU A 471 1.58 22.71 -26.75
N VAL A 472 1.38 22.86 -25.43
CA VAL A 472 2.46 23.05 -24.45
C VAL A 472 3.32 21.78 -24.32
N ALA A 473 2.72 20.58 -24.26
CA ALA A 473 3.44 19.32 -24.19
C ALA A 473 4.31 19.08 -25.45
N HIS A 474 3.81 19.48 -26.63
CA HIS A 474 4.55 19.41 -27.89
C HIS A 474 5.72 20.40 -27.96
N ILE A 475 5.55 21.64 -27.47
CA ILE A 475 6.64 22.64 -27.42
C ILE A 475 7.72 22.20 -26.43
N HIS A 476 7.32 21.66 -25.28
CA HIS A 476 8.22 21.17 -24.23
C HIS A 476 9.07 19.99 -24.71
N ALA A 477 8.54 19.13 -25.59
CA ALA A 477 9.29 18.02 -26.18
C ALA A 477 10.42 18.47 -27.14
N TRP A 478 10.37 19.68 -27.69
CA TRP A 478 11.34 20.18 -28.68
C TRP A 478 12.50 20.96 -28.05
N LEU A 479 12.37 21.43 -26.81
CA LEU A 479 13.39 22.22 -26.11
C LEU A 479 14.34 21.31 -25.30
N PRO A 480 15.62 21.14 -25.70
CA PRO A 480 16.55 20.29 -24.98
C PRO A 480 16.88 20.87 -23.59
N GLY A 481 16.63 20.09 -22.54
CA GLY A 481 17.16 20.30 -21.20
C GLY A 481 16.24 20.96 -20.16
N PHE A 482 15.06 21.47 -20.54
CA PHE A 482 14.25 22.31 -19.62
C PHE A 482 12.83 21.81 -19.32
N ALA A 483 12.37 20.74 -19.97
CA ALA A 483 11.00 20.30 -19.85
C ALA A 483 10.83 18.77 -19.75
N LYS A 484 10.11 18.30 -18.73
CA LYS A 484 9.59 16.92 -18.69
C LYS A 484 8.36 16.85 -19.58
N VAL A 485 8.29 15.84 -20.45
CA VAL A 485 7.04 15.52 -21.18
C VAL A 485 6.05 15.00 -20.15
N GLU A 486 4.98 15.75 -19.91
CA GLU A 486 3.91 15.33 -19.03
C GLU A 486 3.15 14.17 -19.68
N ARG A 487 2.83 13.15 -18.88
CA ARG A 487 2.20 11.90 -19.33
C ARG A 487 0.96 11.61 -18.52
N MET A 488 0.18 10.63 -18.95
CA MET A 488 -1.05 10.23 -18.26
C MET A 488 -0.78 9.78 -16.82
N GLY A 489 0.36 9.12 -16.53
CA GLY A 489 0.66 8.64 -15.18
C GLY A 489 2.15 8.50 -14.86
N ASP A 490 2.43 8.10 -13.61
CA ASP A 490 3.76 7.92 -13.03
C ASP A 490 4.01 6.50 -12.50
N GLY A 491 2.96 5.71 -12.31
CA GLY A 491 3.05 4.35 -11.80
C GLY A 491 1.73 3.58 -11.94
N LEU A 492 1.77 2.34 -11.47
CA LEU A 492 0.64 1.41 -11.51
C LEU A 492 0.35 0.89 -10.12
N THR A 493 -0.93 0.70 -9.82
CA THR A 493 -1.40 -0.01 -8.64
C THR A 493 -2.15 -1.26 -9.10
N PHE A 494 -1.76 -2.44 -8.64
CA PHE A 494 -2.45 -3.68 -8.95
C PHE A 494 -3.29 -4.10 -7.75
N PHE A 495 -4.61 -4.20 -7.92
CA PHE A 495 -5.54 -4.60 -6.87
C PHE A 495 -6.36 -5.83 -7.30
N PRO A 496 -5.90 -7.04 -6.94
CA PRO A 496 -6.68 -8.27 -7.06
C PRO A 496 -7.62 -8.41 -5.86
N ASP A 497 -8.87 -7.99 -6.01
CA ASP A 497 -9.88 -8.02 -4.94
C ASP A 497 -10.68 -9.34 -4.92
N GLN A 498 -11.44 -9.59 -3.87
CA GLN A 498 -12.23 -10.82 -3.65
C GLN A 498 -11.39 -12.09 -3.81
N VAL A 499 -10.34 -12.18 -3.00
CA VAL A 499 -9.46 -13.36 -2.97
C VAL A 499 -10.30 -14.63 -2.70
N PRO A 500 -10.24 -15.66 -3.55
CA PRO A 500 -11.04 -16.88 -3.37
C PRO A 500 -10.79 -17.55 -2.03
N ALA A 501 -11.82 -18.12 -1.40
CA ALA A 501 -11.71 -18.74 -0.10
C ALA A 501 -10.69 -19.90 -0.04
N ALA A 502 -10.16 -20.12 1.16
CA ALA A 502 -9.35 -21.29 1.51
C ALA A 502 -10.00 -22.60 1.05
N GLY A 503 -9.22 -23.51 0.46
CA GLY A 503 -9.71 -24.79 -0.08
C GLY A 503 -10.59 -24.73 -1.34
N SER A 504 -10.95 -23.55 -1.85
CA SER A 504 -11.72 -23.44 -3.10
C SER A 504 -10.90 -23.90 -4.31
N SER A 505 -11.57 -24.48 -5.33
CA SER A 505 -10.91 -24.89 -6.58
C SER A 505 -10.29 -23.73 -7.35
N LEU A 506 -10.77 -22.50 -7.11
CA LEU A 506 -10.24 -21.27 -7.71
C LEU A 506 -9.01 -20.71 -6.98
N ARG A 507 -8.70 -21.13 -5.75
CA ARG A 507 -7.59 -20.61 -4.94
C ARG A 507 -6.23 -20.78 -5.64
N ALA A 508 -5.92 -21.98 -6.11
CA ALA A 508 -4.63 -22.25 -6.75
C ALA A 508 -4.47 -21.57 -8.12
N PRO A 509 -5.47 -21.61 -9.04
CA PRO A 509 -5.45 -20.82 -10.27
C PRO A 509 -5.28 -19.32 -10.03
N PHE A 510 -5.99 -18.77 -9.04
CA PHE A 510 -5.88 -17.36 -8.65
C PHE A 510 -4.46 -17.01 -8.22
N LYS A 511 -3.87 -17.76 -7.28
CA LYS A 511 -2.51 -17.50 -6.78
C LYS A 511 -1.47 -17.55 -7.91
N ARG A 512 -1.61 -18.51 -8.84
CA ARG A 512 -0.74 -18.62 -10.01
C ARG A 512 -0.90 -17.42 -10.94
N TYR A 513 -2.13 -17.07 -11.32
CA TYR A 513 -2.40 -15.95 -12.21
C TYR A 513 -1.83 -14.65 -11.65
N VAL A 514 -2.10 -14.37 -10.38
CA VAL A 514 -1.63 -13.16 -9.70
C VAL A 514 -0.10 -13.09 -9.65
N ASP A 515 0.60 -14.19 -9.35
CA ASP A 515 2.06 -14.24 -9.38
C ASP A 515 2.62 -13.95 -10.78
N VAL A 516 2.06 -14.60 -11.80
CA VAL A 516 2.49 -14.40 -13.20
C VAL A 516 2.20 -12.96 -13.65
N GLN A 517 1.05 -12.39 -13.25
CA GLN A 517 0.67 -11.01 -13.58
C GLN A 517 1.59 -9.97 -12.93
N ILE A 518 1.91 -10.11 -11.64
CA ILE A 518 2.83 -9.21 -10.93
C ILE A 518 4.21 -9.27 -11.58
N ARG A 519 4.71 -10.47 -11.89
CA ARG A 519 6.01 -10.64 -12.55
C ARG A 519 6.05 -10.04 -13.94
N ALA A 520 4.96 -10.15 -14.70
CA ALA A 520 4.86 -9.52 -16.02
C ALA A 520 4.86 -7.99 -15.94
N LEU A 521 4.13 -7.40 -14.97
CA LEU A 521 4.17 -5.96 -14.71
C LEU A 521 5.58 -5.49 -14.32
N ILE A 522 6.27 -6.24 -13.45
CA ILE A 522 7.66 -5.96 -13.07
C ILE A 522 8.57 -6.01 -14.31
N ALA A 523 8.48 -7.06 -15.11
CA ALA A 523 9.31 -7.21 -16.30
C ALA A 523 9.09 -6.06 -17.29
N GLU A 524 7.83 -5.75 -17.60
CA GLU A 524 7.47 -4.69 -18.54
C GLU A 524 7.97 -3.32 -18.06
N LEU A 525 7.68 -2.93 -16.81
CA LEU A 525 8.11 -1.64 -16.28
C LEU A 525 9.65 -1.51 -16.18
N ARG A 526 10.36 -2.60 -15.91
CA ARG A 526 11.84 -2.61 -15.89
C ARG A 526 12.47 -2.44 -17.25
N HIS A 527 11.77 -2.81 -18.34
CA HIS A 527 12.25 -2.62 -19.70
C HIS A 527 12.09 -1.18 -20.21
N ARG A 528 11.25 -0.38 -19.55
CA ARG A 528 10.97 1.01 -19.93
C ARG A 528 12.05 1.95 -19.37
N PRO A 529 12.31 3.12 -20.00
CA PRO A 529 13.46 3.97 -19.67
C PRO A 529 13.26 4.88 -18.44
N ARG A 530 12.03 4.99 -17.93
CA ARG A 530 11.69 5.91 -16.83
C ARG A 530 11.75 5.21 -15.48
N HIS A 531 11.79 6.00 -14.40
CA HIS A 531 11.56 5.44 -13.08
C HIS A 531 10.06 5.24 -12.86
N TYR A 532 9.65 4.04 -12.47
CA TYR A 532 8.27 3.65 -12.21
C TYR A 532 8.10 3.20 -10.76
N VAL A 533 6.85 3.25 -10.31
CA VAL A 533 6.45 2.65 -9.04
C VAL A 533 5.32 1.67 -9.34
N LEU A 534 5.44 0.46 -8.79
CA LEU A 534 4.39 -0.54 -8.79
C LEU A 534 3.90 -0.70 -7.35
N ASN A 535 2.62 -0.46 -7.12
CA ASN A 535 1.98 -0.72 -5.84
C ASN A 535 1.14 -2.01 -5.96
N ILE A 536 1.14 -2.85 -4.93
CA ILE A 536 0.26 -4.02 -4.86
C ILE A 536 -0.67 -3.83 -3.67
N VAL A 537 -1.98 -3.90 -3.89
CA VAL A 537 -2.97 -3.79 -2.83
C VAL A 537 -3.21 -5.15 -2.21
N LEU A 538 -3.11 -5.22 -0.88
CA LEU A 538 -3.31 -6.42 -0.08
C LEU A 538 -4.30 -6.10 1.05
N ARG A 539 -4.99 -7.11 1.57
CA ARG A 539 -5.71 -7.00 2.85
C ARG A 539 -4.86 -7.64 3.94
N ASP A 540 -4.90 -7.07 5.14
CA ASP A 540 -4.19 -7.63 6.29
C ASP A 540 -4.67 -9.04 6.66
N SER A 541 -5.95 -9.36 6.43
CA SER A 541 -6.54 -10.69 6.61
C SER A 541 -5.97 -11.72 5.62
N ASP A 542 -5.62 -11.32 4.41
CA ASP A 542 -5.07 -12.22 3.38
C ASP A 542 -3.59 -12.60 3.63
N LEU A 543 -2.92 -11.88 4.53
CA LEU A 543 -1.54 -12.14 4.97
C LEU A 543 -1.47 -13.14 6.13
N GLN A 544 -2.57 -13.39 6.83
CA GLN A 544 -2.59 -14.12 8.09
C GLN A 544 -3.13 -15.55 7.93
N GLY A 545 -2.66 -16.47 8.78
CA GLY A 545 -3.12 -17.86 8.85
C GLY A 545 -2.30 -18.85 8.00
N SER A 546 -2.50 -20.15 8.23
CA SER A 546 -1.78 -21.23 7.54
C SER A 546 -2.17 -21.40 6.06
N ASP A 547 -3.34 -20.90 5.66
CA ASP A 547 -3.81 -20.85 4.26
C ASP A 547 -3.86 -19.40 3.74
N SER A 548 -2.85 -18.59 4.07
CA SER A 548 -2.76 -17.21 3.59
C SER A 548 -2.69 -17.15 2.05
N ALA A 549 -3.30 -16.12 1.47
CA ALA A 549 -3.26 -15.93 0.01
C ALA A 549 -1.85 -15.51 -0.43
N TRP A 550 -1.16 -14.81 0.47
CA TRP A 550 0.14 -14.20 0.28
C TRP A 550 1.10 -14.69 1.36
N SER A 551 2.31 -15.10 0.98
CA SER A 551 3.38 -15.42 1.92
C SER A 551 4.44 -14.32 1.94
N ILE A 552 5.09 -14.15 3.08
CA ILE A 552 6.17 -13.17 3.24
C ILE A 552 7.33 -13.45 2.27
N ASP A 553 7.70 -14.71 2.08
CA ASP A 553 8.68 -15.14 1.07
C ASP A 553 8.33 -14.62 -0.33
N GLN A 554 7.04 -14.72 -0.71
CA GLN A 554 6.59 -14.28 -2.03
C GLN A 554 6.67 -12.75 -2.17
N LEU A 555 6.31 -12.00 -1.12
CA LEU A 555 6.47 -10.55 -1.10
C LEU A 555 7.95 -10.17 -1.23
N TYR A 556 8.82 -10.80 -0.46
CA TYR A 556 10.26 -10.58 -0.54
C TYR A 556 10.83 -10.89 -1.95
N ASP A 557 10.40 -11.99 -2.57
CA ASP A 557 10.77 -12.35 -3.94
C ASP A 557 10.35 -11.31 -4.99
N TYR A 558 9.18 -10.68 -4.81
CA TYR A 558 8.76 -9.59 -5.71
C TYR A 558 9.64 -8.35 -5.53
N VAL A 559 10.02 -7.99 -4.31
CA VAL A 559 10.96 -6.88 -4.06
C VAL A 559 12.29 -7.18 -4.75
N ARG A 560 12.80 -8.41 -4.64
CA ARG A 560 14.04 -8.82 -5.33
C ARG A 560 13.92 -8.76 -6.85
N ALA A 561 12.78 -9.22 -7.39
CA ALA A 561 12.52 -9.19 -8.83
C ALA A 561 12.36 -7.76 -9.36
N ALA A 562 11.73 -6.87 -8.61
CA ALA A 562 11.50 -5.48 -9.00
C ALA A 562 12.76 -4.63 -8.87
N GLU A 563 13.45 -4.71 -7.74
CA GLU A 563 14.45 -3.71 -7.32
C GLU A 563 15.90 -4.19 -7.39
N ALA A 564 16.13 -5.49 -7.62
CA ALA A 564 17.45 -6.11 -7.72
C ALA A 564 18.44 -5.66 -6.62
N PRO A 565 18.07 -5.80 -5.32
CA PRO A 565 18.91 -5.38 -4.21
C PRO A 565 20.27 -6.10 -4.22
N THR A 566 21.26 -5.51 -3.55
CA THR A 566 22.54 -6.20 -3.31
C THR A 566 22.30 -7.26 -2.24
N VAL A 567 22.61 -8.52 -2.58
CA VAL A 567 22.32 -9.69 -1.76
C VAL A 567 23.60 -10.43 -1.41
N GLN A 568 23.74 -10.85 -0.15
CA GLN A 568 24.80 -11.74 0.33
C GLN A 568 24.15 -12.88 1.10
N ASN A 569 24.49 -14.13 0.76
CA ASN A 569 23.87 -15.33 1.36
C ASN A 569 22.33 -15.30 1.30
N GLU A 570 21.76 -14.90 0.16
CA GLU A 570 20.31 -14.79 -0.07
C GLU A 570 19.56 -13.66 0.68
N HIS A 571 20.25 -12.88 1.52
CA HIS A 571 19.68 -11.73 2.24
C HIS A 571 20.16 -10.37 1.73
N ILE A 572 19.33 -9.34 1.83
CA ILE A 572 19.67 -7.96 1.47
C ILE A 572 20.74 -7.44 2.43
N VAL A 573 21.77 -6.81 1.87
CA VAL A 573 22.78 -6.09 2.65
C VAL A 573 22.52 -4.61 2.51
N VAL A 574 22.16 -3.94 3.61
CA VAL A 574 21.99 -2.49 3.64
C VAL A 574 23.17 -1.86 4.37
N GLY A 575 23.85 -0.92 3.71
CA GLY A 575 24.90 -0.13 4.35
C GLY A 575 24.33 0.86 5.39
N SER A 576 25.12 1.86 5.78
CA SER A 576 24.65 2.95 6.67
C SER A 576 23.60 3.88 6.03
N ALA A 577 23.37 3.75 4.72
CA ALA A 577 22.39 4.55 3.97
C ALA A 577 21.00 3.87 3.94
N ARG A 578 19.94 4.67 3.78
CA ARG A 578 18.58 4.12 3.53
C ARG A 578 18.60 3.29 2.25
N TYR A 579 17.98 2.12 2.30
CA TYR A 579 17.80 1.25 1.14
C TYR A 579 17.07 1.99 -0.02
N GLN A 580 17.60 1.83 -1.23
CA GLN A 580 17.03 2.36 -2.47
C GLN A 580 17.04 1.25 -3.53
N SER A 581 16.14 1.33 -4.51
CA SER A 581 16.10 0.39 -5.62
C SER A 581 17.33 0.52 -6.50
N ASN A 582 17.89 -0.61 -6.94
CA ASN A 582 19.00 -0.64 -7.91
C ASN A 582 18.49 -0.66 -9.36
N THR A 583 17.17 -0.68 -9.56
CA THR A 583 16.54 -0.63 -10.89
C THR A 583 15.78 0.69 -11.05
N ASN A 584 15.15 0.85 -12.21
CA ASN A 584 14.21 1.92 -12.48
C ASN A 584 12.81 1.66 -11.88
N LEU A 585 12.61 0.61 -11.08
CA LEU A 585 11.32 0.25 -10.52
C LEU A 585 11.40 0.23 -8.99
N THR A 586 10.42 0.84 -8.33
CA THR A 586 10.22 0.69 -6.88
C THR A 586 8.88 -0.02 -6.62
N LEU A 587 8.89 -1.00 -5.72
CA LEU A 587 7.73 -1.79 -5.32
C LEU A 587 7.24 -1.37 -3.94
N HIS A 588 5.92 -1.20 -3.78
CA HIS A 588 5.27 -0.97 -2.49
C HIS A 588 4.04 -1.87 -2.31
N TYR A 589 3.68 -2.15 -1.06
CA TYR A 589 2.45 -2.87 -0.71
C TYR A 589 1.50 -1.94 0.04
N LEU A 590 0.34 -1.68 -0.55
CA LEU A 590 -0.72 -0.90 0.07
C LEU A 590 -1.62 -1.88 0.85
N VAL A 591 -1.50 -1.91 2.17
CA VAL A 591 -2.20 -2.89 3.02
C VAL A 591 -3.46 -2.27 3.60
N LEU A 592 -4.63 -2.67 3.10
CA LEU A 592 -5.93 -2.33 3.68
C LEU A 592 -6.02 -2.95 5.07
N LEU A 593 -6.10 -2.12 6.11
CA LEU A 593 -6.21 -2.57 7.49
C LEU A 593 -7.66 -2.76 7.91
N THR A 594 -7.97 -3.87 8.56
CA THR A 594 -9.24 -4.04 9.27
C THR A 594 -9.24 -3.29 10.60
N ASP A 595 -10.41 -2.85 11.03
CA ASP A 595 -10.58 -2.36 12.39
C ASP A 595 -10.72 -3.51 13.40
N PRO A 596 -10.16 -3.38 14.62
CA PRO A 596 -9.41 -2.24 15.14
C PRO A 596 -7.97 -2.20 14.58
N THR A 597 -7.61 -1.08 13.94
CA THR A 597 -6.31 -0.92 13.27
C THR A 597 -5.10 -1.14 14.19
N ALA A 598 -5.20 -0.87 15.49
CA ALA A 598 -4.13 -1.14 16.46
C ALA A 598 -3.75 -2.62 16.52
N GLN A 599 -4.75 -3.52 16.48
CA GLN A 599 -4.52 -4.96 16.48
C GLN A 599 -3.94 -5.43 15.15
N SER A 600 -4.47 -4.94 14.03
CA SER A 600 -3.96 -5.26 12.69
C SER A 600 -2.50 -4.84 12.50
N LYS A 601 -2.11 -3.65 12.99
CA LYS A 601 -0.70 -3.19 12.98
C LYS A 601 0.22 -4.10 13.77
N ARG A 602 -0.20 -4.49 14.98
CA ARG A 602 0.56 -5.38 15.85
C ARG A 602 0.75 -6.74 15.19
N LYS A 603 -0.33 -7.31 14.63
CA LYS A 603 -0.29 -8.59 13.91
C LYS A 603 0.65 -8.54 12.70
N LEU A 604 0.58 -7.48 11.89
CA LEU A 604 1.46 -7.30 10.74
C LEU A 604 2.95 -7.26 11.12
N ARG A 605 3.28 -6.57 12.23
CA ARG A 605 4.66 -6.53 12.75
C ARG A 605 5.12 -7.88 13.30
N ILE A 606 4.26 -8.56 14.06
CA ILE A 606 4.56 -9.89 14.60
C ILE A 606 4.81 -10.88 13.47
N LEU A 607 3.99 -10.83 12.42
CA LEU A 607 4.09 -11.73 11.27
C LEU A 607 5.43 -11.59 10.55
N LEU A 608 5.97 -10.37 10.42
CA LEU A 608 7.31 -10.15 9.88
C LEU A 608 8.44 -10.53 10.86
N ALA A 609 8.21 -10.35 12.16
CA ALA A 609 9.21 -10.63 13.20
C ALA A 609 9.38 -12.12 13.47
N GLN A 610 8.32 -12.91 13.33
CA GLN A 610 8.30 -14.36 13.56
C GLN A 610 8.74 -15.17 12.34
N ASP A 611 9.02 -14.52 11.21
CA ASP A 611 9.52 -15.20 10.02
C ASP A 611 11.01 -15.52 10.18
N ASP A 612 11.33 -16.81 10.24
CA ASP A 612 12.68 -17.35 10.40
C ASP A 612 13.55 -17.19 9.14
N GLN A 613 12.95 -16.89 7.97
CA GLN A 613 13.68 -16.72 6.71
C GLN A 613 14.18 -15.30 6.47
N LEU A 614 13.66 -14.31 7.20
CA LEU A 614 14.09 -12.93 7.07
C LEU A 614 15.20 -12.61 8.08
N ASN A 615 16.29 -11.99 7.63
CA ASN A 615 17.24 -11.37 8.56
C ASN A 615 16.77 -9.96 8.97
N ASP A 616 17.52 -9.28 9.84
CA ASP A 616 17.12 -7.97 10.35
C ASP A 616 17.06 -6.87 9.26
N ASP A 617 17.91 -6.95 8.25
CA ASP A 617 17.92 -6.01 7.11
C ASP A 617 16.74 -6.28 6.18
N ASP A 618 16.43 -7.54 5.88
CA ASP A 618 15.28 -7.94 5.07
C ASP A 618 13.98 -7.48 5.73
N ARG A 619 13.83 -7.73 7.04
CA ARG A 619 12.68 -7.28 7.83
C ARG A 619 12.52 -5.78 7.75
N ARG A 620 13.62 -5.03 7.92
CA ARG A 620 13.60 -3.56 7.86
C ARG A 620 13.21 -3.05 6.48
N VAL A 621 13.77 -3.61 5.41
CA VAL A 621 13.45 -3.23 4.03
C VAL A 621 11.99 -3.53 3.73
N LEU A 622 11.53 -4.75 4.02
CA LEU A 622 10.16 -5.18 3.74
C LEU A 622 9.15 -4.36 4.54
N LEU A 623 9.40 -4.10 5.83
CA LEU A 623 8.56 -3.25 6.66
C LEU A 623 8.41 -1.82 6.09
N ARG A 624 9.47 -1.28 5.49
CA ARG A 624 9.44 0.02 4.79
C ARG A 624 8.77 -0.05 3.40
N LYS A 625 8.52 -1.24 2.85
CA LYS A 625 7.70 -1.43 1.64
C LYS A 625 6.21 -1.52 1.94
N LEU A 626 5.84 -1.92 3.15
CA LEU A 626 4.45 -1.95 3.61
C LEU A 626 3.96 -0.53 3.93
N ILE A 627 2.81 -0.18 3.38
CA ILE A 627 2.14 1.11 3.57
C ILE A 627 0.71 0.81 3.99
N PRO A 628 0.40 0.94 5.29
CA PRO A 628 -0.95 0.74 5.79
C PRO A 628 -1.94 1.74 5.18
N VAL A 629 -3.11 1.28 4.77
CA VAL A 629 -4.20 2.07 4.21
C VAL A 629 -5.37 2.05 5.18
N VAL A 630 -5.84 3.23 5.55
CA VAL A 630 -6.95 3.43 6.50
C VAL A 630 -8.09 4.20 5.85
N SER A 631 -9.31 4.04 6.38
CA SER A 631 -10.46 4.76 5.85
C SER A 631 -10.44 6.23 6.29
N SER A 632 -10.64 7.18 5.37
CA SER A 632 -10.45 8.61 5.62
C SER A 632 -11.51 9.27 6.51
N GLY A 633 -12.49 8.51 7.00
CA GLY A 633 -13.60 9.01 7.81
C GLY A 633 -13.63 8.47 9.24
N ASP A 634 -12.66 7.67 9.66
CA ASP A 634 -12.63 7.08 11.01
C ASP A 634 -12.87 8.13 12.09
N ALA A 635 -13.80 7.82 12.98
CA ALA A 635 -14.25 8.76 13.99
C ALA A 635 -13.33 8.87 15.18
N SER A 636 -13.37 10.08 15.73
CA SER A 636 -12.37 10.71 16.59
C SER A 636 -11.07 10.97 15.81
N SER A 637 -10.90 12.23 15.44
CA SER A 637 -9.65 12.79 14.91
C SER A 637 -8.42 12.53 15.81
N GLY A 638 -8.62 12.07 17.06
CA GLY A 638 -7.59 11.64 17.99
C GLY A 638 -6.99 10.27 17.65
N GLU A 639 -7.82 9.25 17.39
CA GLU A 639 -7.31 7.88 17.14
C GLU A 639 -6.53 7.82 15.81
N VAL A 640 -6.97 8.52 14.77
CA VAL A 640 -6.21 8.63 13.51
C VAL A 640 -4.90 9.44 13.72
N ALA A 641 -4.85 10.39 14.65
CA ALA A 641 -3.67 11.23 14.88
C ALA A 641 -2.49 10.48 15.50
N ASP A 642 -2.71 9.70 16.56
CA ASP A 642 -1.64 8.91 17.21
C ASP A 642 -1.09 7.85 16.26
N GLN A 643 -1.97 7.34 15.40
CA GLN A 643 -1.64 6.32 14.43
C GLN A 643 -0.75 6.83 13.29
N LEU A 644 -0.90 8.08 12.87
CA LEU A 644 -0.12 8.67 11.77
C LEU A 644 1.37 8.82 12.13
N ALA A 645 1.68 9.24 13.36
CA ALA A 645 3.06 9.30 13.84
C ALA A 645 3.69 7.90 13.85
N TYR A 646 2.97 6.91 14.40
CA TYR A 646 3.43 5.52 14.40
C TYR A 646 3.69 5.00 12.98
N PHE A 647 2.80 5.30 12.02
CA PHE A 647 2.95 4.90 10.63
C PHE A 647 4.17 5.55 9.96
N ALA A 648 4.40 6.85 10.19
CA ALA A 648 5.56 7.56 9.69
C ALA A 648 6.88 6.92 10.18
N ASP A 649 6.92 6.57 11.46
CA ASP A 649 8.14 6.07 12.09
C ASP A 649 8.41 4.58 11.79
N ASN A 650 7.37 3.75 11.67
CA ASN A 650 7.52 2.30 11.57
C ASN A 650 7.33 1.73 10.17
N PHE A 651 6.56 2.37 9.30
CA PHE A 651 6.22 1.86 7.96
C PHE A 651 6.82 2.73 6.84
N GLY A 652 6.57 2.38 5.58
CA GLY A 652 6.97 3.21 4.43
C GLY A 652 6.20 4.53 4.31
N GLY A 653 5.08 4.64 5.02
CA GLY A 653 4.14 5.74 4.88
C GLY A 653 2.74 5.38 5.38
N VAL A 654 1.75 6.14 4.90
CA VAL A 654 0.32 5.92 5.13
C VAL A 654 -0.47 6.10 3.84
N GLY A 655 -1.52 5.30 3.66
CA GLY A 655 -2.51 5.46 2.61
C GLY A 655 -3.90 5.76 3.15
N PHE A 656 -4.73 6.43 2.35
CA PHE A 656 -6.11 6.74 2.69
C PHE A 656 -7.09 6.22 1.64
N TRP A 657 -8.15 5.57 2.12
CA TRP A 657 -9.31 5.18 1.31
C TRP A 657 -10.58 5.92 1.77
N ALA A 658 -11.26 6.70 0.94
CA ALA A 658 -10.71 7.38 -0.22
C ALA A 658 -9.86 8.60 0.24
N THR A 659 -9.47 9.51 -0.66
CA THR A 659 -8.77 10.74 -0.26
C THR A 659 -9.63 11.60 0.71
N PRO A 660 -9.06 12.07 1.83
CA PRO A 660 -9.73 12.99 2.76
C PRO A 660 -10.33 14.22 2.09
N ASP A 661 -11.59 14.53 2.43
CA ASP A 661 -12.32 15.68 1.91
C ASP A 661 -12.16 16.90 2.83
N ARG A 662 -11.48 17.96 2.35
CA ARG A 662 -11.22 19.18 3.12
C ARG A 662 -12.46 20.03 3.41
N SER A 663 -13.58 19.79 2.73
CA SER A 663 -14.84 20.46 3.08
C SER A 663 -15.38 20.00 4.43
N GLN A 664 -14.93 18.84 4.91
CA GLN A 664 -15.39 18.24 6.15
C GLN A 664 -14.42 18.51 7.30
N PRO A 665 -14.90 18.72 8.53
CA PRO A 665 -14.04 18.93 9.71
C PRO A 665 -13.01 17.80 9.91
N VAL A 666 -13.42 16.55 9.67
CA VAL A 666 -12.56 15.38 9.78
C VAL A 666 -11.40 15.44 8.77
N GLY A 667 -11.67 15.79 7.51
CA GLY A 667 -10.64 15.92 6.49
C GLY A 667 -9.66 17.06 6.77
N GLN A 668 -10.11 18.15 7.40
CA GLN A 668 -9.22 19.23 7.84
C GLN A 668 -8.31 18.80 9.00
N ALA A 669 -8.85 18.03 9.95
CA ALA A 669 -8.07 17.46 11.05
C ALA A 669 -6.99 16.50 10.53
N ILE A 670 -7.36 15.58 9.62
CA ILE A 670 -6.43 14.65 8.97
C ILE A 670 -5.33 15.42 8.23
N ALA A 671 -5.70 16.41 7.41
CA ALA A 671 -4.73 17.24 6.70
C ALA A 671 -3.71 17.93 7.63
N THR A 672 -4.18 18.47 8.75
CA THR A 672 -3.31 19.14 9.74
C THR A 672 -2.33 18.16 10.37
N ARG A 673 -2.75 16.93 10.66
CA ARG A 673 -1.91 15.89 11.27
C ARG A 673 -0.92 15.26 10.29
N ILE A 674 -1.31 15.08 9.02
CA ILE A 674 -0.38 14.68 7.96
C ILE A 674 0.77 15.68 7.89
N ARG A 675 0.47 16.98 7.88
CA ARG A 675 1.50 18.02 7.89
C ARG A 675 2.41 17.90 9.12
N ALA A 676 1.84 17.76 10.31
CA ALA A 676 2.62 17.67 11.55
C ALA A 676 3.53 16.43 11.62
N SER A 677 3.13 15.31 11.02
CA SER A 677 3.83 14.02 11.14
C SER A 677 4.79 13.75 9.98
N PHE A 678 4.47 14.24 8.78
CA PHE A 678 5.21 13.92 7.56
C PHE A 678 5.96 15.10 6.94
N LEU A 679 5.63 16.37 7.24
CA LEU A 679 6.44 17.50 6.77
C LEU A 679 7.59 17.81 7.73
N SER A 680 8.75 18.17 7.18
CA SER A 680 9.91 18.58 7.97
C SER A 680 9.63 19.87 8.75
N LYS A 681 9.92 19.89 10.06
CA LYS A 681 9.63 20.98 11.02
C LYS A 681 10.41 22.30 10.80
N VAL A 682 10.35 22.96 9.63
CA VAL A 682 10.96 24.30 9.42
C VAL A 682 9.91 25.33 8.98
N PRO A 683 9.22 26.01 9.92
CA PRO A 683 8.02 26.81 9.62
C PRO A 683 8.27 28.09 8.80
N GLU A 684 9.44 28.73 8.94
CA GLU A 684 9.70 30.04 8.32
C GLU A 684 10.23 29.95 6.88
N ALA A 685 10.92 28.85 6.54
CA ALA A 685 11.32 28.57 5.15
C ALA A 685 10.12 28.15 4.28
N GLU A 686 9.09 27.54 4.88
CA GLU A 686 7.95 26.98 4.16
C GLU A 686 7.06 28.01 3.46
N GLN A 687 6.83 29.20 4.02
CA GLN A 687 5.98 30.20 3.35
C GLN A 687 6.64 30.76 2.09
N PHE A 688 7.94 31.01 2.16
CA PHE A 688 8.72 31.49 1.04
C PHE A 688 8.89 30.41 -0.03
N ASP A 689 9.25 29.20 0.35
CA ASP A 689 9.39 28.07 -0.58
C ASP A 689 8.03 27.68 -1.21
N ALA A 690 6.93 27.77 -0.45
CA ALA A 690 5.59 27.57 -1.00
C ALA A 690 5.22 28.67 -2.00
N TRP A 691 5.59 29.94 -1.74
CA TRP A 691 5.36 31.03 -2.69
C TRP A 691 6.20 30.86 -3.96
N VAL A 692 7.51 30.57 -3.82
CA VAL A 692 8.40 30.31 -4.95
C VAL A 692 7.89 29.12 -5.76
N CYS A 693 7.45 28.05 -5.10
CA CYS A 693 6.94 26.87 -5.78
C CYS A 693 5.60 27.14 -6.52
N THR A 694 4.68 27.90 -5.94
CA THR A 694 3.40 28.26 -6.60
C THR A 694 3.61 29.14 -7.83
N HIS A 695 4.64 30.01 -7.81
CA HIS A 695 5.00 30.93 -8.90
C HIS A 695 6.16 30.46 -9.77
N ARG A 696 6.66 29.23 -9.58
CA ARG A 696 7.94 28.76 -10.16
C ARG A 696 8.06 28.93 -11.66
N TRP A 697 6.96 28.76 -12.40
CA TRP A 697 6.98 28.87 -13.86
C TRP A 697 7.19 30.31 -14.33
N LEU A 698 6.59 31.29 -13.64
CA LEU A 698 6.85 32.70 -13.91
C LEU A 698 8.28 33.07 -13.57
N LEU A 699 8.79 32.56 -12.44
CA LEU A 699 10.17 32.78 -12.01
C LEU A 699 11.19 32.13 -12.98
N ARG A 700 10.94 30.91 -13.47
CA ARG A 700 11.76 30.25 -14.49
C ARG A 700 11.77 31.04 -15.78
N PHE A 701 10.60 31.45 -16.27
CA PHE A 701 10.49 32.25 -17.48
C PHE A 701 11.25 33.59 -17.35
N ALA A 702 11.13 34.25 -16.19
CA ALA A 702 11.87 35.48 -15.89
C ALA A 702 13.38 35.23 -15.85
N PHE A 703 13.82 34.13 -15.23
CA PHE A 703 15.23 33.72 -15.18
C PHE A 703 15.80 33.46 -16.57
N GLU A 704 15.10 32.68 -17.38
CA GLU A 704 15.51 32.35 -18.76
C GLU A 704 15.57 33.59 -19.63
N SER A 705 14.55 34.45 -19.54
CA SER A 705 14.51 35.72 -20.29
C SER A 705 15.67 36.64 -19.88
N LEU A 706 15.92 36.78 -18.58
CA LEU A 706 17.02 37.60 -18.07
C LEU A 706 18.39 37.02 -18.46
N LEU A 707 18.56 35.70 -18.37
CA LEU A 707 19.79 35.01 -18.76
C LEU A 707 20.06 35.20 -20.27
N LEU A 708 19.04 35.04 -21.11
CA LEU A 708 19.17 35.24 -22.56
C LEU A 708 19.54 36.70 -22.90
N LEU A 709 18.84 37.67 -22.29
CA LEU A 709 19.15 39.09 -22.47
C LEU A 709 20.56 39.43 -22.01
N TRP A 710 21.00 38.86 -20.89
CA TRP A 710 22.35 39.03 -20.38
C TRP A 710 23.41 38.42 -21.31
N LEU A 711 23.18 37.22 -21.85
CA LEU A 711 24.07 36.59 -22.82
C LEU A 711 24.19 37.40 -24.11
N ILE A 712 23.08 37.96 -24.61
CA ILE A 712 23.07 38.86 -25.77
C ILE A 712 23.86 40.14 -25.46
N ALA A 713 23.62 40.77 -24.31
CA ALA A 713 24.33 41.96 -23.88
C ALA A 713 25.84 41.70 -23.71
N PHE A 714 26.21 40.54 -23.16
CA PHE A 714 27.58 40.10 -23.02
C PHE A 714 28.25 39.88 -24.38
N ALA A 715 27.56 39.24 -25.31
CA ALA A 715 28.05 39.06 -26.67
C ALA A 715 28.29 40.41 -27.37
N LEU A 716 27.36 41.36 -27.25
CA LEU A 716 27.49 42.72 -27.79
C LEU A 716 28.65 43.50 -27.14
N TYR A 717 28.81 43.40 -25.83
CA TYR A 717 29.95 43.98 -25.10
C TYR A 717 31.30 43.43 -25.60
N ARG A 718 31.35 42.14 -25.94
CA ARG A 718 32.57 41.49 -26.43
C ARG A 718 32.87 41.84 -27.88
N THR A 719 31.86 41.83 -28.76
CA THR A 719 32.03 42.00 -30.21
C THR A 719 32.12 43.45 -30.64
N ASN A 720 31.54 44.40 -29.91
CA ASN A 720 31.44 45.79 -30.34
C ASN A 720 32.02 46.78 -29.31
N CYS A 721 33.03 47.54 -29.73
CA CYS A 721 33.74 48.51 -28.89
C CYS A 721 32.83 49.63 -28.34
N ARG A 722 31.71 49.94 -29.00
CA ARG A 722 30.76 50.98 -28.54
C ARG A 722 30.12 50.66 -27.19
N PHE A 723 29.98 49.38 -26.87
CA PHE A 723 29.35 48.90 -25.64
C PHE A 723 30.34 48.73 -24.48
N ARG A 724 31.62 49.08 -24.65
CA ARG A 724 32.64 48.98 -23.58
C ARG A 724 32.71 50.20 -22.65
N LYS A 725 31.74 51.10 -22.71
CA LYS A 725 31.66 52.27 -21.81
C LYS A 725 31.15 51.86 -20.43
N LEU A 726 31.60 52.58 -19.40
CA LEU A 726 31.26 52.36 -17.98
C LEU A 726 29.76 52.07 -17.69
N PRO A 727 28.77 52.80 -18.25
CA PRO A 727 27.36 52.53 -17.95
C PRO A 727 26.89 51.15 -18.42
N TYR A 728 27.40 50.65 -19.55
CA TYR A 728 27.04 49.32 -20.05
C TYR A 728 27.71 48.21 -19.25
N GLN A 729 28.90 48.46 -18.69
CA GLN A 729 29.57 47.52 -17.78
C GLN A 729 28.79 47.37 -16.47
N LEU A 730 28.31 48.49 -15.90
CA LEU A 730 27.45 48.47 -14.72
C LEU A 730 26.12 47.76 -14.99
N GLY A 731 25.51 48.00 -16.16
CA GLY A 731 24.30 47.27 -16.59
C GLY A 731 24.53 45.77 -16.75
N LEU A 732 25.67 45.36 -17.31
CA LEU A 732 26.05 43.95 -17.44
C LEU A 732 26.27 43.28 -16.07
N LEU A 733 26.90 43.98 -15.12
CA LEU A 733 27.11 43.49 -13.76
C LEU A 733 25.78 43.38 -13.00
N ALA A 734 24.92 44.39 -13.08
CA ALA A 734 23.59 44.38 -12.48
C ALA A 734 22.74 43.23 -13.05
N GLY A 735 22.77 43.01 -14.36
CA GLY A 735 22.10 41.88 -15.01
C GLY A 735 22.63 40.53 -14.55
N ALA A 736 23.95 40.38 -14.39
CA ALA A 736 24.56 39.15 -13.86
C ALA A 736 24.09 38.87 -12.43
N VAL A 737 24.11 39.89 -11.57
CA VAL A 737 23.62 39.78 -10.18
C VAL A 737 22.14 39.40 -10.15
N ALA A 738 21.30 40.02 -10.98
CA ALA A 738 19.88 39.69 -11.06
C ALA A 738 19.65 38.22 -11.49
N VAL A 739 20.38 37.73 -12.49
CA VAL A 739 20.32 36.33 -12.94
C VAL A 739 20.77 35.38 -11.83
N VAL A 740 21.87 35.68 -11.12
CA VAL A 740 22.38 34.85 -10.03
C VAL A 740 21.40 34.82 -8.84
N LEU A 741 20.86 35.97 -8.44
CA LEU A 741 19.89 36.05 -7.34
C LEU A 741 18.61 35.28 -7.68
N LEU A 742 18.07 35.46 -8.88
CA LEU A 742 16.88 34.74 -9.32
C LEU A 742 17.14 33.24 -9.52
N GLY A 743 18.33 32.87 -9.99
CA GLY A 743 18.77 31.48 -10.08
C GLY A 743 18.95 30.83 -8.72
N ALA A 744 19.51 31.53 -7.73
CA ALA A 744 19.63 31.07 -6.35
C ALA A 744 18.26 30.92 -5.68
N LEU A 745 17.35 31.87 -5.94
CA LEU A 745 15.95 31.81 -5.50
C LEU A 745 15.27 30.54 -6.01
N LEU A 746 15.39 30.27 -7.32
CA LEU A 746 14.86 29.05 -7.93
C LEU A 746 15.56 27.81 -7.38
N LEU A 747 16.88 27.79 -7.25
CA LEU A 747 17.59 26.62 -6.73
C LEU A 747 17.21 26.30 -5.27
N ALA A 748 16.89 27.32 -4.47
CA ALA A 748 16.44 27.15 -3.09
C ALA A 748 14.99 26.63 -3.02
N GLY A 749 14.06 27.31 -3.70
CA GLY A 749 12.61 27.11 -3.52
C GLY A 749 11.88 26.41 -4.67
N ASP A 750 12.51 26.22 -5.84
CA ASP A 750 11.97 25.37 -6.91
C ASP A 750 12.46 23.95 -6.70
N PRO A 751 11.58 23.05 -6.25
CA PRO A 751 12.05 21.75 -5.85
C PRO A 751 12.34 20.89 -7.11
N GLY A 752 12.12 21.42 -8.33
CA GLY A 752 12.33 20.70 -9.60
C GLY A 752 13.81 20.70 -9.96
N LEU A 753 14.55 21.57 -9.29
CA LEU A 753 16.00 21.66 -9.26
C LEU A 753 16.58 20.94 -8.05
N GLU A 754 15.80 20.18 -7.27
CA GLU A 754 16.30 19.44 -6.10
C GLU A 754 17.45 18.49 -6.47
N GLY A 755 17.37 17.82 -7.62
CA GLY A 755 18.48 17.00 -8.13
C GLY A 755 19.76 17.79 -8.46
N LEU A 756 19.63 19.08 -8.81
CA LEU A 756 20.78 19.99 -9.00
C LEU A 756 21.32 20.50 -7.66
N ARG A 757 20.46 20.70 -6.67
CA ARG A 757 20.79 21.17 -5.32
C ARG A 757 21.48 20.10 -4.48
N GLU A 758 20.96 18.87 -4.51
CA GLU A 758 21.45 17.75 -3.69
C GLU A 758 22.56 16.94 -4.39
N GLY A 759 22.69 17.07 -5.72
CA GLY A 759 23.70 16.38 -6.52
C GLY A 759 24.95 17.21 -6.81
N ASN A 760 25.98 16.54 -7.34
CA ASN A 760 27.22 17.20 -7.78
C ASN A 760 27.08 17.94 -9.13
N ALA A 761 25.87 18.02 -9.70
CA ALA A 761 25.63 18.60 -11.01
C ALA A 761 25.91 20.12 -11.04
N LEU A 762 25.56 20.85 -9.98
CA LEU A 762 25.91 22.27 -9.82
C LEU A 762 27.44 22.46 -9.80
N LEU A 763 28.13 21.63 -9.01
CA LEU A 763 29.60 21.63 -8.94
C LEU A 763 30.22 21.32 -10.31
N GLY A 764 29.67 20.35 -11.04
CA GLY A 764 30.09 20.00 -12.39
C GLY A 764 29.90 21.15 -13.39
N LEU A 765 28.77 21.85 -13.34
CA LEU A 765 28.52 23.03 -14.18
C LEU A 765 29.48 24.18 -13.84
N LEU A 766 29.73 24.44 -12.56
CA LEU A 766 30.67 25.47 -12.12
C LEU A 766 32.11 25.13 -12.54
N LEU A 767 32.53 23.87 -12.41
CA LEU A 767 33.83 23.39 -12.88
C LEU A 767 33.95 23.50 -14.40
N PHE A 768 32.92 23.12 -15.15
CA PHE A 768 32.92 23.28 -16.60
C PHE A 768 33.03 24.75 -17.01
N ALA A 769 32.27 25.63 -16.38
CA ALA A 769 32.34 27.07 -16.64
C ALA A 769 33.72 27.66 -16.31
N LEU A 770 34.33 27.23 -15.20
CA LEU A 770 35.68 27.62 -14.82
C LEU A 770 36.71 27.16 -15.86
N ILE A 771 36.68 25.87 -16.25
CA ILE A 771 37.57 25.30 -17.25
C ILE A 771 37.40 26.00 -18.60
N ALA A 772 36.16 26.22 -19.04
CA ALA A 772 35.85 26.93 -20.28
C ALA A 772 36.39 28.38 -20.26
N THR A 773 36.31 29.06 -19.11
CA THR A 773 36.84 30.42 -18.94
C THR A 773 38.37 30.45 -19.01
N ILE A 774 39.04 29.50 -18.35
CA ILE A 774 40.50 29.36 -18.39
C ILE A 774 40.97 29.02 -19.81
N ALA A 775 40.34 28.02 -20.44
CA ALA A 775 40.65 27.60 -21.81
C ALA A 775 40.47 28.77 -22.78
N TYR A 776 39.40 29.55 -22.64
CA TYR A 776 39.17 30.74 -23.44
C TYR A 776 40.30 31.77 -23.29
N HIS A 777 40.78 32.02 -22.07
CA HIS A 777 41.87 32.98 -21.84
C HIS A 777 43.22 32.50 -22.38
N ILE A 778 43.47 31.19 -22.36
CA ILE A 778 44.69 30.59 -22.93
C ILE A 778 44.65 30.60 -24.47
N LEU A 779 43.49 30.28 -25.04
CA LEU A 779 43.30 30.15 -26.50
C LEU A 779 43.04 31.49 -27.21
N LYS A 780 42.83 32.59 -26.46
CA LYS A 780 42.62 33.90 -27.06
C LYS A 780 43.91 34.35 -27.76
N PRO A 781 43.91 34.54 -29.09
CA PRO A 781 45.11 35.00 -29.79
C PRO A 781 45.56 36.35 -29.23
N ARG A 782 46.84 36.46 -28.87
CA ARG A 782 47.44 37.72 -28.45
C ARG A 782 47.54 38.61 -29.69
N VAL A 783 46.69 39.63 -29.76
CA VAL A 783 46.86 40.70 -30.75
C VAL A 783 48.06 41.51 -30.29
N GLU A 784 49.14 41.50 -31.06
CA GLU A 784 50.25 42.44 -30.87
C GLU A 784 49.68 43.86 -30.93
N LYS A 785 50.09 44.71 -29.96
CA LYS A 785 49.64 46.09 -29.95
C LYS A 785 50.09 46.75 -31.26
N PRO A 786 49.22 47.51 -31.94
CA PRO A 786 49.60 48.25 -33.14
C PRO A 786 50.70 49.27 -32.86
#